data_AF-A0A2M7F0K2-F1
#
_entry.id   AF-A0A2M7F0K2-F1
#
_cell.length_a   1.000
_cell.length_b   1.000
_cell.length_c   1.000
_cell.angle_alpha   90.00
_cell.angle_beta   90.00
_cell.angle_gamma   90.00
#
_symmetry.space_group_name_H-M   'P 1'
#
loop_
_entity.id
_entity.type
_entity.pdbx_description
1 polymer ?
#
loop_
_entity_poly.entity_id
_entity_poly.type
_entity_poly.pdbx_seq_one_letter_code
_entity_poly.pdbx_strand_id
1 'polypeptide(L)'
;MHAEDPGKLVAGNRYLHRDAVAHLEQALQSEVWEAEAIANASHWNVVKINTIGLKRISLLTYEDFERPFPALLESITVNLENQTAVRRSYRARVNPPVLHRKELLLPADHPRREEFSDLTMCLERIGLLRETSSIGTRRAWDERMREAGVKIVGHTIELLDEPLSKPDATIQRHLAAIRRDGLSSPIQSLIRYGLINEETTVFDYGCGFGSDIEGLQAAGISAAGWDPYYAPDQPREPAHVVNLGFVLNVIETPAERQDVLRSAFALAQRCLAVAVITSSRARTETCRPYGDGHVTRRGTFQKFYRPVELKEVIESTLGREAFPAGPGLFFIFADPLSEQSYLLSRQTRRSVPTVSAAARRKEAREAAFEALQPDLEAIAAVATELGRWPAVVELPQEILDRLEAANTSAAKAISLASSLSHPEILDEVALQRQEDIAVYLALNQFNRRKNYRDLPERLQRDVRALFQNFTMAQATARDLLFSLADSERLCAAAEATASEGLGYLDEEHNYWVSTELTPRLPAVLRCFAGCAEKYAGGFDEMQLIKFHLRTGKLTGFRYADFELSPLPRLEVRIKVDLRRQRISDFDHHGEDQRLLLKSRFMATDQTGFKRQKRFDAQATEIGLDGLGIRATGTEIALAAETAGLVLSGWSWG
;
A
#
# COMPACT_ATOMS: atom_id res chain seq x y z
N MET A 1 26.81 -30.40 50.18
CA MET A 1 27.59 -30.10 48.97
C MET A 1 26.68 -30.38 47.79
N HIS A 2 26.09 -29.34 47.20
CA HIS A 2 25.31 -29.52 45.97
C HIS A 2 26.31 -29.92 44.89
N ALA A 3 26.27 -31.19 44.47
CA ALA A 3 27.05 -31.66 43.34
C ALA A 3 26.64 -30.82 42.13
N GLU A 4 27.60 -30.14 41.49
CA GLU A 4 27.32 -29.46 40.23
C GLU A 4 26.78 -30.50 39.25
N ASP A 5 25.54 -30.32 38.81
CA ASP A 5 24.96 -31.15 37.77
C ASP A 5 25.91 -31.15 36.56
N PRO A 6 26.26 -32.33 36.01
CA PRO A 6 27.23 -32.40 34.93
C PRO A 6 26.74 -31.69 33.66
N GLY A 7 27.66 -31.54 32.71
CA GLY A 7 27.38 -31.00 31.37
C GLY A 7 27.64 -29.51 31.19
N LYS A 8 27.54 -29.07 29.94
CA LYS A 8 27.87 -27.72 29.50
C LYS A 8 26.62 -26.85 29.39
N LEU A 9 26.61 -25.69 30.05
CA LEU A 9 25.56 -24.69 29.90
C LEU A 9 25.90 -23.68 28.80
N VAL A 10 25.01 -23.54 27.81
CA VAL A 10 25.13 -22.56 26.72
C VAL A 10 23.76 -21.94 26.44
N ALA A 11 23.66 -20.62 26.62
CA ALA A 11 22.46 -19.83 26.30
C ALA A 11 21.16 -20.46 26.83
N GLY A 12 21.12 -20.81 28.11
CA GLY A 12 19.93 -21.40 28.75
C GLY A 12 19.64 -22.85 28.35
N ASN A 13 20.62 -23.58 27.82
CA ASN A 13 20.49 -25.00 27.52
C ASN A 13 21.66 -25.78 28.11
N ARG A 14 21.36 -26.91 28.75
CA ARG A 14 22.34 -27.86 29.30
C ARG A 14 22.59 -28.98 28.31
N TYR A 15 23.86 -29.23 27.99
CA TYR A 15 24.29 -30.29 27.07
C TYR A 15 25.06 -31.37 27.83
N LEU A 16 24.65 -32.62 27.66
CA LEU A 16 25.22 -33.79 28.34
C LEU A 16 25.38 -34.95 27.37
N HIS A 17 26.40 -35.78 27.56
CA HIS A 17 26.48 -37.09 26.95
C HIS A 17 25.44 -38.03 27.59
N ARG A 18 24.97 -39.04 26.85
CA ARG A 18 23.99 -40.03 27.35
C ARG A 18 24.45 -40.69 28.65
N ASP A 19 25.74 -40.99 28.76
CA ASP A 19 26.32 -41.60 29.97
C ASP A 19 26.27 -40.68 31.20
N ALA A 20 26.21 -39.37 31.00
CA ALA A 20 26.11 -38.39 32.08
C ALA A 20 24.68 -38.18 32.59
N VAL A 21 23.66 -38.74 31.93
CA VAL A 21 22.24 -38.56 32.31
C VAL A 21 21.95 -39.20 33.67
N ALA A 22 22.60 -40.31 34.02
CA ALA A 22 22.42 -40.99 35.30
C ALA A 22 22.80 -40.13 36.52
N HIS A 23 23.56 -39.05 36.31
CA HIS A 23 24.00 -38.12 37.34
C HIS A 23 23.12 -36.88 37.49
N LEU A 24 22.05 -36.74 36.69
CA LEU A 24 21.08 -35.64 36.82
C LEU A 24 20.11 -35.86 37.98
N GLU A 25 19.41 -34.81 38.40
CA GLU A 25 18.25 -34.95 39.28
C GLU A 25 17.17 -35.87 38.67
N GLN A 26 16.51 -36.67 39.51
CA GLN A 26 15.57 -37.71 39.08
C GLN A 26 14.41 -37.18 38.21
N ALA A 27 13.97 -35.94 38.44
CA ALA A 27 12.96 -35.29 37.62
C ALA A 27 13.44 -35.08 36.17
N LEU A 28 14.66 -34.55 35.98
CA LEU A 28 15.25 -34.32 34.66
C LEU A 28 15.57 -35.63 33.95
N GLN A 29 16.01 -36.66 34.68
CA GLN A 29 16.19 -38.00 34.09
C GLN A 29 14.89 -38.52 33.48
N SER A 30 13.78 -38.39 34.23
CA SER A 30 12.46 -38.85 33.78
C SER A 30 12.02 -38.11 32.52
N GLU A 31 12.22 -36.80 32.46
CA GLU A 31 11.90 -35.98 31.27
C GLU A 31 12.72 -36.39 30.03
N VAL A 32 14.01 -36.70 30.20
CA VAL A 32 14.87 -37.17 29.09
C VAL A 32 14.38 -38.52 28.55
N TRP A 33 14.01 -39.46 29.42
CA TRP A 33 13.50 -40.76 28.99
C TRP A 33 12.09 -40.69 28.40
N GLU A 34 11.24 -39.77 28.90
CA GLU A 34 9.96 -39.45 28.28
C GLU A 34 10.17 -38.87 26.86
N ALA A 35 11.12 -37.96 26.69
CA ALA A 35 11.47 -37.44 25.38
C ALA A 35 11.98 -38.54 24.43
N GLU A 36 12.78 -39.49 24.91
CA GLU A 36 13.21 -40.67 24.14
C GLU A 36 12.03 -41.53 23.68
N ALA A 37 11.05 -41.76 24.56
CA ALA A 37 9.85 -42.50 24.23
C ALA A 37 8.99 -41.78 23.18
N ILE A 38 8.74 -40.47 23.33
CA ILE A 38 7.98 -39.65 22.38
C ILE A 38 8.69 -39.59 21.01
N ALA A 39 10.01 -39.45 21.01
CA ALA A 39 10.83 -39.39 19.80
C ALA A 39 10.95 -40.73 19.06
N ASN A 40 10.61 -41.85 19.71
CA ASN A 40 10.91 -43.21 19.28
C ASN A 40 12.37 -43.32 18.78
N ALA A 41 13.32 -42.91 19.62
CA ALA A 41 14.72 -42.74 19.22
C ALA A 41 15.70 -43.29 20.26
N SER A 42 16.31 -44.43 19.96
CA SER A 42 17.30 -45.10 20.83
C SER A 42 18.77 -44.77 20.52
N HIS A 43 19.05 -44.12 19.39
CA HIS A 43 20.41 -43.96 18.85
C HIS A 43 20.98 -42.53 18.96
N TRP A 44 20.78 -41.88 20.10
CA TRP A 44 21.36 -40.56 20.41
C TRP A 44 22.46 -40.68 21.47
N ASN A 45 23.44 -39.76 21.43
CA ASN A 45 24.58 -39.75 22.36
C ASN A 45 24.73 -38.42 23.12
N VAL A 46 24.05 -37.35 22.69
CA VAL A 46 24.01 -36.08 23.43
C VAL A 46 22.58 -35.63 23.64
N VAL A 47 22.25 -35.19 24.85
CA VAL A 47 20.98 -34.53 25.15
C VAL A 47 21.20 -33.04 25.39
N LYS A 48 20.31 -32.22 24.82
CA LYS A 48 20.21 -30.79 25.06
C LYS A 48 18.90 -30.51 25.78
N ILE A 49 18.98 -30.12 27.05
CA ILE A 49 17.84 -29.79 27.90
C ILE A 49 17.70 -28.28 27.93
N ASN A 50 16.54 -27.76 27.56
CA ASN A 50 16.24 -26.35 27.74
C ASN A 50 15.99 -26.07 29.23
N THR A 51 16.75 -25.16 29.82
CA THR A 51 16.65 -24.81 31.26
C THR A 51 15.90 -23.50 31.48
N ILE A 52 15.44 -22.84 30.42
CA ILE A 52 14.79 -21.52 30.47
C ILE A 52 13.62 -21.48 29.48
N GLY A 53 12.40 -21.54 30.02
CA GLY A 53 11.18 -21.41 29.24
C GLY A 53 10.45 -22.74 29.03
N LEU A 54 10.02 -23.01 27.79
CA LEU A 54 9.20 -24.17 27.43
C LEU A 54 9.95 -25.48 27.64
N LYS A 55 9.26 -26.53 28.13
CA LYS A 55 9.84 -27.86 28.35
C LYS A 55 10.20 -28.55 27.02
N ARG A 56 11.40 -28.26 26.53
CA ARG A 56 11.95 -28.81 25.28
C ARG A 56 13.25 -29.55 25.53
N ILE A 57 13.30 -30.78 25.04
CA ILE A 57 14.48 -31.65 25.09
C ILE A 57 14.86 -32.01 23.66
N SER A 58 16.13 -31.83 23.30
CA SER A 58 16.64 -32.27 22.00
C SER A 58 17.62 -33.44 22.16
N LEU A 59 17.31 -34.55 21.51
CA LEU A 59 18.15 -35.73 21.41
C LEU A 59 19.03 -35.57 20.16
N LEU A 60 20.35 -35.53 20.36
CA LEU A 60 21.34 -35.27 19.33
C LEU A 60 22.20 -36.53 19.13
N THR A 61 22.36 -36.92 17.87
CA THR A 61 23.24 -38.00 17.47
C THR A 61 24.45 -37.39 16.78
N TYR A 62 25.60 -37.44 17.43
CA TYR A 62 26.90 -37.14 16.83
C TYR A 62 27.56 -38.40 16.28
N GLU A 63 28.55 -38.24 15.41
CA GLU A 63 29.53 -39.29 15.10
C GLU A 63 30.20 -39.81 16.38
N ASP A 64 30.93 -40.92 16.23
CA ASP A 64 31.68 -41.55 17.31
C ASP A 64 32.52 -40.52 18.08
N PHE A 65 32.36 -40.50 19.41
CA PHE A 65 33.10 -39.64 20.33
C PHE A 65 34.58 -39.99 20.39
N GLU A 66 35.02 -41.08 19.77
CA GLU A 66 36.41 -41.37 19.45
C GLU A 66 37.04 -40.30 18.54
N ARG A 67 36.26 -39.72 17.62
CA ARG A 67 36.74 -38.64 16.75
C ARG A 67 37.06 -37.39 17.58
N PRO A 68 38.11 -36.62 17.26
CA PRO A 68 38.43 -35.40 17.98
C PRO A 68 37.29 -34.36 17.95
N PHE A 69 36.68 -34.20 16.78
CA PHE A 69 35.59 -33.25 16.51
C PHE A 69 34.42 -33.96 15.82
N PRO A 70 33.61 -34.75 16.56
CA PRO A 70 32.54 -35.53 15.96
C PRO A 70 31.48 -34.61 15.36
N ALA A 71 31.00 -34.94 14.15
CA ALA A 71 29.94 -34.18 13.50
C ALA A 71 28.55 -34.56 13.97
N LEU A 72 27.62 -33.60 13.98
CA LEU A 72 26.21 -33.87 14.23
C LEU A 72 25.61 -34.61 13.02
N LEU A 73 25.01 -35.77 13.27
CA LEU A 73 24.36 -36.64 12.29
C LEU A 73 22.83 -36.47 12.30
N GLU A 74 22.22 -36.26 13.45
CA GLU A 74 20.76 -36.13 13.60
C GLU A 74 20.41 -35.30 14.84
N SER A 75 19.27 -34.61 14.78
CA SER A 75 18.70 -33.89 15.91
C SER A 75 17.19 -34.11 15.95
N ILE A 76 16.67 -34.55 17.08
CA ILE A 76 15.23 -34.71 17.33
C ILE A 76 14.87 -33.81 18.49
N THR A 77 14.09 -32.77 18.24
CA THR A 77 13.59 -31.87 19.29
C THR A 77 12.19 -32.27 19.69
N VAL A 78 12.02 -32.62 20.96
CA VAL A 78 10.76 -32.99 21.59
C VAL A 78 10.26 -31.82 22.41
N ASN A 79 8.98 -31.50 22.24
CA ASN A 79 8.24 -30.63 23.13
C ASN A 79 7.38 -31.51 24.04
N LEU A 80 7.69 -31.51 25.33
CA LEU A 80 7.03 -32.37 26.32
C LEU A 80 5.58 -31.92 26.61
N GLU A 81 5.27 -30.62 26.45
CA GLU A 81 3.94 -30.09 26.75
C GLU A 81 2.87 -30.56 25.76
N ASN A 82 3.22 -30.63 24.47
CA ASN A 82 2.31 -31.04 23.41
C ASN A 82 2.64 -32.42 22.82
N GLN A 83 3.61 -33.12 23.40
CA GLN A 83 4.07 -34.46 22.99
C GLN A 83 4.42 -34.58 21.50
N THR A 84 5.04 -33.54 20.93
CA THR A 84 5.47 -33.54 19.52
C THR A 84 6.98 -33.67 19.38
N ALA A 85 7.43 -34.40 18.36
CA ALA A 85 8.84 -34.57 18.03
C ALA A 85 9.13 -34.09 16.59
N VAL A 86 10.16 -33.26 16.42
CA VAL A 86 10.64 -32.76 15.12
C VAL A 86 12.04 -33.30 14.85
N ARG A 87 12.18 -34.13 13.83
CA ARG A 87 13.44 -34.75 13.42
C ARG A 87 14.11 -33.99 12.28
N ARG A 88 15.43 -33.76 12.39
CA ARG A 88 16.29 -33.19 11.35
C ARG A 88 17.53 -34.06 11.16
N SER A 89 17.76 -34.52 9.93
CA SER A 89 18.94 -35.31 9.57
C SER A 89 20.04 -34.42 8.99
N TYR A 90 21.27 -34.66 9.41
CA TYR A 90 22.50 -34.04 8.90
C TYR A 90 23.41 -35.05 8.19
N ARG A 91 23.04 -36.34 8.11
CA ARG A 91 23.87 -37.42 7.57
C ARG A 91 24.32 -37.19 6.12
N ALA A 92 23.46 -36.60 5.28
CA ALA A 92 23.78 -36.29 3.88
C ALA A 92 24.48 -34.92 3.70
N ARG A 93 24.72 -34.18 4.79
CA ARG A 93 25.28 -32.83 4.72
C ARG A 93 26.79 -32.90 4.55
N VAL A 94 27.29 -32.36 3.44
CA VAL A 94 28.74 -32.31 3.12
C VAL A 94 29.54 -31.48 4.13
N ASN A 95 28.90 -30.53 4.83
CA ASN A 95 29.52 -29.68 5.84
C ASN A 95 28.68 -29.67 7.14
N PRO A 96 28.74 -30.73 7.95
CA PRO A 96 27.94 -30.83 9.16
C PRO A 96 28.52 -29.97 10.30
N PRO A 97 27.71 -29.59 11.30
CA PRO A 97 28.21 -28.98 12.53
C PRO A 97 29.15 -29.94 13.27
N VAL A 98 30.21 -29.43 13.90
CA VAL A 98 31.17 -30.25 14.67
C VAL A 98 31.22 -29.84 16.14
N LEU A 99 31.40 -30.83 17.01
CA LEU A 99 31.51 -30.62 18.45
C LEU A 99 32.97 -30.32 18.84
N HIS A 100 33.22 -29.10 19.32
CA HIS A 100 34.57 -28.62 19.65
C HIS A 100 35.07 -29.04 21.03
N ARG A 101 34.16 -29.09 22.01
CA ARG A 101 34.50 -29.35 23.42
C ARG A 101 33.64 -30.50 23.95
N LYS A 102 33.95 -31.72 23.50
CA LYS A 102 33.20 -32.93 23.87
C LYS A 102 33.46 -33.39 25.30
N GLU A 103 34.64 -33.07 25.84
CA GLU A 103 35.05 -33.33 27.22
C GLU A 103 34.11 -32.71 28.25
N LEU A 104 33.50 -31.56 27.92
CA LEU A 104 32.57 -30.85 28.81
C LEU A 104 31.20 -31.54 28.91
N LEU A 105 30.90 -32.49 28.02
CA LEU A 105 29.62 -33.21 27.99
C LEU A 105 29.71 -34.56 28.70
N LEU A 106 30.92 -35.09 28.91
CA LEU A 106 31.15 -36.40 29.49
C LEU A 106 31.04 -36.38 31.03
N PRO A 107 30.82 -37.54 31.69
CA PRO A 107 30.96 -37.70 33.13
C PRO A 107 32.36 -37.32 33.65
N ALA A 108 32.49 -36.97 34.93
CA ALA A 108 33.77 -36.57 35.52
C ALA A 108 34.79 -37.71 35.59
N ASP A 109 34.31 -38.93 35.73
CA ASP A 109 35.06 -40.19 35.83
C ASP A 109 35.29 -40.87 34.46
N HIS A 110 34.93 -40.22 33.34
CA HIS A 110 35.11 -40.80 32.02
C HIS A 110 36.61 -40.97 31.69
N PRO A 111 37.07 -42.20 31.34
CA PRO A 111 38.50 -42.56 31.31
C PRO A 111 39.34 -41.75 30.31
N ARG A 112 38.72 -41.21 29.24
CA ARG A 112 39.40 -40.40 28.21
C ARG A 112 39.10 -38.91 28.26
N ARG A 113 38.43 -38.44 29.31
CA ARG A 113 38.05 -37.03 29.44
C ARG A 113 39.28 -36.11 29.47
N GLU A 114 40.34 -36.54 30.16
CA GLU A 114 41.60 -35.79 30.28
C GLU A 114 42.29 -35.62 28.92
N GLU A 115 42.46 -36.71 28.15
CA GLU A 115 43.02 -36.66 26.78
C GLU A 115 42.26 -35.69 25.87
N PHE A 116 40.92 -35.68 25.94
CA PHE A 116 40.10 -34.76 25.16
C PHE A 116 40.26 -33.30 25.65
N SER A 117 40.38 -33.11 26.97
CA SER A 117 40.63 -31.80 27.56
C SER A 117 41.97 -31.23 27.13
N ASP A 118 43.04 -32.04 27.16
CA ASP A 118 44.40 -31.62 26.77
C ASP A 118 44.44 -31.13 25.32
N LEU A 119 43.76 -31.83 24.41
CA LEU A 119 43.63 -31.39 23.02
C LEU A 119 42.97 -30.01 22.93
N THR A 120 41.83 -29.81 23.59
CA THR A 120 41.12 -28.52 23.54
C THR A 120 41.89 -27.40 24.21
N MET A 121 42.58 -27.66 25.32
CA MET A 121 43.45 -26.68 25.98
C MET A 121 44.61 -26.27 25.09
N CYS A 122 45.24 -27.22 24.39
CA CYS A 122 46.29 -26.92 23.42
C CYS A 122 45.75 -26.01 22.30
N LEU A 123 44.58 -26.36 21.73
CA LEU A 123 43.93 -25.56 20.68
C LEU A 123 43.49 -24.16 21.16
N GLU A 124 43.05 -24.03 22.41
CA GLU A 124 42.74 -22.73 23.04
C GLU A 124 44.00 -21.87 23.17
N ARG A 125 45.12 -22.47 23.60
CA ARG A 125 46.40 -21.77 23.76
C ARG A 125 46.94 -21.21 22.44
N ILE A 126 46.78 -21.95 21.35
CA ILE A 126 47.12 -21.47 19.99
C ILE A 126 46.01 -20.64 19.33
N GLY A 127 44.93 -20.35 20.07
CA GLY A 127 43.89 -19.41 19.66
C GLY A 127 42.85 -19.96 18.68
N LEU A 128 42.90 -21.25 18.34
CA LEU A 128 42.01 -21.84 17.33
C LEU A 128 40.55 -21.92 17.78
N LEU A 129 40.32 -22.00 19.10
CA LEU A 129 38.98 -22.02 19.71
C LEU A 129 38.44 -20.63 20.07
N ARG A 130 39.10 -19.54 19.64
CA ARG A 130 38.53 -18.18 19.70
C ARG A 130 37.45 -18.00 18.62
N GLU A 131 36.47 -17.15 18.90
CA GLU A 131 35.36 -16.86 17.97
C GLU A 131 34.64 -18.13 17.48
N THR A 132 34.16 -18.93 18.43
CA THR A 132 33.59 -20.27 18.20
C THR A 132 32.41 -20.30 17.22
N SER A 133 31.76 -19.17 16.95
CA SER A 133 30.70 -19.02 15.94
C SER A 133 31.22 -19.28 14.51
N SER A 134 32.46 -18.92 14.21
CA SER A 134 33.06 -19.04 12.88
C SER A 134 33.52 -20.45 12.52
N ILE A 135 33.78 -21.29 13.52
CA ILE A 135 34.37 -22.65 13.37
C ILE A 135 33.33 -23.76 13.47
N GLY A 136 32.05 -23.44 13.67
CA GLY A 136 30.96 -24.38 13.99
C GLY A 136 30.73 -25.56 13.03
N THR A 137 31.37 -25.59 11.85
CA THR A 137 31.15 -26.62 10.81
C THR A 137 32.46 -27.27 10.38
N ARG A 138 32.42 -28.54 9.94
CA ARG A 138 33.60 -29.34 9.57
C ARG A 138 34.58 -28.59 8.66
N ARG A 139 34.11 -28.02 7.55
CA ARG A 139 34.96 -27.28 6.60
C ARG A 139 35.57 -26.03 7.21
N ALA A 140 34.84 -25.31 8.06
CA ALA A 140 35.35 -24.10 8.70
C ALA A 140 36.42 -24.45 9.74
N TRP A 141 36.23 -25.56 10.45
CA TRP A 141 37.22 -26.10 11.37
C TRP A 141 38.48 -26.58 10.63
N ASP A 142 38.31 -27.33 9.54
CA ASP A 142 39.42 -27.79 8.70
C ASP A 142 40.22 -26.63 8.08
N GLU A 143 39.54 -25.55 7.69
CA GLU A 143 40.19 -24.32 7.19
C GLU A 143 40.97 -23.62 8.30
N ARG A 144 40.38 -23.45 9.49
CA ARG A 144 41.04 -22.81 10.63
C ARG A 144 42.31 -23.55 11.05
N MET A 145 42.27 -24.89 11.04
CA MET A 145 43.46 -25.71 11.31
C MET A 145 44.52 -25.51 10.22
N ARG A 146 44.11 -25.47 8.94
CA ARG A 146 45.02 -25.23 7.81
C ARG A 146 45.66 -23.85 7.84
N GLU A 147 44.88 -22.80 8.12
CA GLU A 147 45.34 -21.42 8.26
C GLU A 147 46.36 -21.27 9.40
N ALA A 148 46.14 -22.00 10.50
CA ALA A 148 47.06 -22.04 11.63
C ALA A 148 48.27 -22.95 11.40
N GLY A 149 48.36 -23.64 10.25
CA GLY A 149 49.45 -24.56 9.94
C GLY A 149 49.49 -25.77 10.87
N VAL A 150 48.34 -26.22 11.38
CA VAL A 150 48.26 -27.36 12.29
C VAL A 150 47.40 -28.49 11.73
N LYS A 151 47.73 -29.72 12.10
CA LYS A 151 46.91 -30.90 11.84
C LYS A 151 46.72 -31.67 13.14
N ILE A 152 45.61 -32.40 13.25
CA ILE A 152 45.32 -33.25 14.40
C ILE A 152 45.49 -34.70 13.98
N VAL A 153 46.36 -35.41 14.68
CA VAL A 153 46.63 -36.84 14.50
C VAL A 153 46.31 -37.53 15.82
N GLY A 154 45.30 -38.41 15.82
CA GLY A 154 44.68 -38.87 17.07
C GLY A 154 44.08 -37.68 17.83
N HIS A 155 44.55 -37.43 19.05
CA HIS A 155 44.16 -36.28 19.88
C HIS A 155 45.35 -35.37 20.19
N THR A 156 46.37 -35.34 19.31
CA THR A 156 47.55 -34.48 19.44
C THR A 156 47.66 -33.53 18.25
N ILE A 157 48.21 -32.33 18.49
CA ILE A 157 48.44 -31.31 17.46
C ILE A 157 49.85 -31.49 16.88
N GLU A 158 49.95 -31.62 15.57
CA GLU A 158 51.20 -31.57 14.81
C GLU A 158 51.29 -30.26 14.01
N LEU A 159 52.47 -29.63 14.01
CA LEU A 159 52.76 -28.45 13.19
C LEU A 159 53.12 -28.89 11.77
N LEU A 160 52.59 -28.22 10.76
CA LEU A 160 52.98 -28.40 9.37
C LEU A 160 54.27 -27.59 9.11
N ASP A 161 55.28 -28.21 8.52
CA ASP A 161 56.66 -27.67 8.36
C ASP A 161 56.78 -26.38 7.51
N GLU A 162 55.69 -25.82 6.99
CA GLU A 162 55.72 -24.53 6.29
C GLU A 162 54.66 -23.55 6.81
N PRO A 163 55.07 -22.51 7.56
CA PRO A 163 54.26 -21.32 7.77
C PRO A 163 54.33 -20.45 6.51
N LEU A 164 53.23 -20.32 5.78
CA LEU A 164 53.14 -19.45 4.61
C LEU A 164 53.24 -17.97 5.05
N SER A 165 54.48 -17.48 5.05
CA SER A 165 54.84 -16.07 5.19
C SER A 165 54.05 -15.19 4.19
N LYS A 166 53.51 -14.07 4.69
CA LYS A 166 52.95 -12.98 3.87
C LYS A 166 53.99 -12.53 2.83
N PRO A 167 53.71 -12.58 1.52
CA PRO A 167 54.51 -11.89 0.53
C PRO A 167 54.01 -10.45 0.44
N ASP A 168 54.87 -9.46 0.71
CA ASP A 168 54.59 -8.04 0.46
C ASP A 168 54.20 -7.85 -1.01
N ALA A 169 52.90 -7.74 -1.28
CA ALA A 169 52.37 -7.35 -2.57
C ALA A 169 51.90 -5.91 -2.41
N THR A 170 52.53 -4.97 -3.12
CA THR A 170 52.04 -3.59 -3.20
C THR A 170 50.70 -3.62 -3.95
N ILE A 171 49.58 -3.58 -3.21
CA ILE A 171 48.25 -3.74 -3.80
C ILE A 171 47.75 -2.41 -4.35
N GLN A 172 47.46 -2.40 -5.66
CA GLN A 172 47.05 -1.19 -6.38
C GLN A 172 45.52 -1.11 -6.47
N ARG A 173 44.86 -0.78 -5.35
CA ARG A 173 43.38 -0.80 -5.23
C ARG A 173 42.64 -0.05 -6.36
N HIS A 174 43.17 1.09 -6.80
CA HIS A 174 42.58 1.94 -7.84
C HIS A 174 42.39 1.21 -9.19
N LEU A 175 43.23 0.21 -9.51
CA LEU A 175 43.11 -0.57 -10.74
C LEU A 175 41.93 -1.56 -10.76
N ALA A 176 41.20 -1.70 -9.64
CA ALA A 176 39.99 -2.52 -9.57
C ALA A 176 38.75 -1.79 -10.11
N ALA A 177 38.79 -0.46 -10.26
CA ALA A 177 37.72 0.31 -10.88
C ALA A 177 37.62 0.00 -12.39
N ILE A 178 36.41 -0.28 -12.87
CA ILE A 178 36.15 -0.66 -14.26
C ILE A 178 35.22 0.39 -14.89
N ARG A 179 35.56 0.88 -16.08
CA ARG A 179 34.64 1.68 -16.90
C ARG A 179 33.59 0.78 -17.53
N ARG A 180 32.32 1.12 -17.37
CA ARG A 180 31.20 0.39 -17.98
C ARG A 180 30.18 1.36 -18.55
N ASP A 181 29.48 0.89 -19.57
CA ASP A 181 28.35 1.61 -20.14
C ASP A 181 27.09 1.24 -19.33
N GLY A 182 26.66 2.16 -18.47
CA GLY A 182 25.41 2.06 -17.70
C GLY A 182 25.57 1.79 -16.19
N LEU A 183 24.43 1.80 -15.50
CA LEU A 183 24.35 1.73 -14.04
C LEU A 183 24.80 0.37 -13.48
N SER A 184 25.37 0.36 -12.27
CA SER A 184 25.79 -0.84 -11.57
C SER A 184 24.63 -1.77 -11.19
N SER A 185 24.93 -3.05 -10.98
CA SER A 185 23.95 -4.01 -10.46
C SER A 185 23.32 -3.57 -9.12
N PRO A 186 24.05 -2.96 -8.17
CA PRO A 186 23.47 -2.39 -6.95
C PRO A 186 22.52 -1.23 -7.23
N ILE A 187 22.91 -0.24 -8.03
CA ILE A 187 22.04 0.90 -8.40
C ILE A 187 20.79 0.42 -9.16
N GLN A 188 20.95 -0.49 -10.12
CA GLN A 188 19.81 -1.09 -10.83
C GLN A 188 18.84 -1.81 -9.87
N SER A 189 19.37 -2.45 -8.82
CA SER A 189 18.54 -3.13 -7.83
C SER A 189 17.83 -2.13 -6.90
N LEU A 190 18.52 -1.08 -6.48
CA LEU A 190 17.92 0.01 -5.69
C LEU A 190 16.74 0.67 -6.45
N ILE A 191 16.91 0.94 -7.74
CA ILE A 191 15.82 1.42 -8.62
C ILE A 191 14.70 0.38 -8.73
N ARG A 192 15.05 -0.90 -8.97
CA ARG A 192 14.10 -2.00 -9.08
C ARG A 192 13.16 -2.11 -7.88
N TYR A 193 13.70 -1.93 -6.68
CA TYR A 193 12.94 -2.03 -5.44
C TYR A 193 12.30 -0.70 -5.02
N GLY A 194 12.40 0.35 -5.83
CA GLY A 194 11.81 1.67 -5.60
C GLY A 194 12.51 2.48 -4.51
N LEU A 195 13.73 2.10 -4.12
CA LEU A 195 14.54 2.80 -3.12
C LEU A 195 15.23 4.03 -3.69
N ILE A 196 15.49 4.02 -5.01
CA ILE A 196 15.88 5.20 -5.77
C ILE A 196 14.72 5.58 -6.67
N ASN A 197 14.27 6.83 -6.53
CA ASN A 197 13.29 7.52 -7.38
C ASN A 197 13.74 8.97 -7.62
N GLU A 198 12.91 9.75 -8.34
CA GLU A 198 13.23 11.12 -8.75
C GLU A 198 13.43 12.11 -7.57
N GLU A 199 12.88 11.80 -6.38
CA GLU A 199 13.04 12.61 -5.16
C GLU A 199 14.20 12.14 -4.27
N THR A 200 14.91 11.09 -4.68
CA THR A 200 15.96 10.46 -3.88
C THR A 200 17.31 11.13 -4.15
N THR A 201 18.09 11.35 -3.09
CA THR A 201 19.50 11.76 -3.20
C THR A 201 20.36 10.52 -3.05
N VAL A 202 21.35 10.36 -3.93
CA VAL A 202 22.21 9.16 -3.98
C VAL A 202 23.66 9.56 -3.75
N PHE A 203 24.36 8.83 -2.88
CA PHE A 203 25.79 8.98 -2.67
C PHE A 203 26.53 7.67 -2.99
N ASP A 204 27.47 7.71 -3.94
CA ASP A 204 28.28 6.56 -4.33
C ASP A 204 29.64 6.57 -3.61
N TYR A 205 29.81 5.69 -2.63
CA TYR A 205 31.00 5.57 -1.79
C TYR A 205 31.98 4.62 -2.45
N GLY A 206 33.01 5.16 -3.09
CA GLY A 206 33.95 4.46 -3.98
C GLY A 206 33.48 4.47 -5.44
N CYS A 207 33.10 5.64 -5.96
CA CYS A 207 32.48 5.81 -7.28
C CYS A 207 33.40 5.49 -8.47
N GLY A 208 34.71 5.35 -8.26
CA GLY A 208 35.69 5.12 -9.31
C GLY A 208 35.62 6.22 -10.39
N PHE A 209 35.31 5.82 -11.63
CA PHE A 209 35.18 6.75 -12.76
C PHE A 209 33.85 7.52 -12.80
N GLY A 210 32.92 7.29 -11.87
CA GLY A 210 31.68 8.07 -11.76
C GLY A 210 30.53 7.67 -12.70
N SER A 211 30.61 6.52 -13.39
CA SER A 211 29.56 6.11 -14.36
C SER A 211 28.16 5.95 -13.76
N ASP A 212 28.06 5.57 -12.47
CA ASP A 212 26.77 5.52 -11.77
C ASP A 212 26.23 6.92 -11.48
N ILE A 213 27.11 7.86 -11.12
CA ILE A 213 26.76 9.26 -10.87
C ILE A 213 26.26 9.90 -12.16
N GLU A 214 27.02 9.79 -13.25
CA GLU A 214 26.64 10.31 -14.57
C GLU A 214 25.29 9.73 -15.02
N GLY A 215 25.09 8.42 -14.87
CA GLY A 215 23.86 7.76 -15.27
C GLY A 215 22.64 8.16 -14.43
N LEU A 216 22.82 8.43 -13.14
CA LEU A 216 21.76 8.92 -12.26
C LEU A 216 21.44 10.40 -12.51
N GLN A 217 22.46 11.24 -12.68
CA GLN A 217 22.29 12.66 -13.02
C GLN A 217 21.61 12.83 -14.38
N ALA A 218 21.98 12.02 -15.38
CA ALA A 218 21.29 11.99 -16.67
C ALA A 218 19.82 11.52 -16.56
N ALA A 219 19.48 10.79 -15.51
CA ALA A 219 18.10 10.40 -15.19
C ALA A 219 17.35 11.43 -14.31
N GLY A 220 17.95 12.61 -14.05
CA GLY A 220 17.36 13.68 -13.23
C GLY A 220 17.46 13.43 -11.72
N ILE A 221 18.23 12.44 -11.28
CA ILE A 221 18.37 12.06 -9.87
C ILE A 221 19.60 12.77 -9.30
N SER A 222 19.44 13.43 -8.14
CA SER A 222 20.53 14.10 -7.45
C SER A 222 21.54 13.06 -6.92
N ALA A 223 22.68 12.93 -7.60
CA ALA A 223 23.73 11.99 -7.25
C ALA A 223 25.09 12.68 -7.06
N ALA A 224 25.82 12.26 -6.03
CA ALA A 224 27.20 12.63 -5.75
C ALA A 224 28.01 11.37 -5.42
N GLY A 225 29.34 11.48 -5.37
CA GLY A 225 30.16 10.36 -4.93
C GLY A 225 31.61 10.74 -4.69
N TRP A 226 32.28 9.86 -3.97
CA TRP A 226 33.65 10.03 -3.52
C TRP A 226 34.46 8.78 -3.83
N ASP A 227 35.72 8.95 -4.18
CA ASP A 227 36.66 7.85 -4.38
C ASP A 227 38.06 8.28 -3.89
N PRO A 228 38.77 7.43 -3.11
CA PRO A 228 40.06 7.82 -2.54
C PRO A 228 41.15 8.13 -3.58
N TYR A 229 40.97 7.72 -4.84
CA TYR A 229 41.93 7.96 -5.91
C TYR A 229 41.35 8.84 -7.02
N TYR A 230 40.15 8.53 -7.51
CA TYR A 230 39.56 9.20 -8.68
C TYR A 230 38.80 10.48 -8.35
N ALA A 231 38.34 10.64 -7.11
CA ALA A 231 37.59 11.80 -6.65
C ALA A 231 37.89 12.12 -5.17
N PRO A 232 39.17 12.35 -4.79
CA PRO A 232 39.57 12.46 -3.39
C PRO A 232 39.05 13.74 -2.73
N ASP A 233 38.88 14.80 -3.51
CA ASP A 233 38.48 16.14 -3.05
C ASP A 233 36.96 16.32 -2.92
N GLN A 234 36.16 15.34 -3.34
CA GLN A 234 34.70 15.42 -3.24
C GLN A 234 34.25 15.27 -1.77
N PRO A 235 33.29 16.08 -1.30
CA PRO A 235 32.80 15.96 0.07
C PRO A 235 32.02 14.65 0.26
N ARG A 236 32.19 14.05 1.45
CA ARG A 236 31.41 12.88 1.88
C ARG A 236 30.16 13.38 2.60
N GLU A 237 29.06 13.49 1.87
CA GLU A 237 27.81 14.07 2.36
C GLU A 237 26.73 13.01 2.61
N PRO A 238 25.82 13.24 3.60
CA PRO A 238 24.67 12.36 3.81
C PRO A 238 23.72 12.36 2.61
N ALA A 239 23.16 11.20 2.29
CA ALA A 239 22.17 11.04 1.22
C ALA A 239 21.07 10.06 1.62
N HIS A 240 19.93 10.14 0.95
CA HIS A 240 18.84 9.20 1.15
C HIS A 240 19.32 7.75 0.94
N VAL A 241 20.05 7.50 -0.14
CA VAL A 241 20.62 6.18 -0.44
C VAL A 241 22.13 6.27 -0.63
N VAL A 242 22.88 5.43 0.08
CA VAL A 242 24.32 5.27 -0.11
C VAL A 242 24.59 3.95 -0.82
N ASN A 243 25.41 3.98 -1.86
CA ASN A 243 25.90 2.79 -2.55
C ASN A 243 27.35 2.52 -2.13
N LEU A 244 27.62 1.32 -1.61
CA LEU A 244 28.96 0.78 -1.34
C LEU A 244 29.20 -0.40 -2.28
N GLY A 245 29.26 -0.09 -3.58
CA GLY A 245 29.29 -1.07 -4.65
C GLY A 245 30.70 -1.55 -4.97
N PHE A 246 31.00 -2.82 -4.70
CA PHE A 246 32.27 -3.49 -5.03
C PHE A 246 33.53 -2.92 -4.34
N VAL A 247 33.35 -2.14 -3.27
CA VAL A 247 34.44 -1.54 -2.49
C VAL A 247 34.99 -2.51 -1.44
N LEU A 248 34.13 -3.19 -0.70
CA LEU A 248 34.59 -4.06 0.39
C LEU A 248 35.50 -5.20 -0.09
N ASN A 249 35.26 -5.73 -1.29
CA ASN A 249 36.08 -6.81 -1.84
C ASN A 249 37.50 -6.37 -2.22
N VAL A 250 37.79 -5.08 -2.36
CA VAL A 250 39.13 -4.61 -2.73
C VAL A 250 39.99 -4.14 -1.54
N ILE A 251 39.44 -4.21 -0.33
CA ILE A 251 40.12 -3.84 0.92
C ILE A 251 40.69 -5.09 1.60
N GLU A 252 42.00 -5.12 1.75
CA GLU A 252 42.82 -6.23 2.26
C GLU A 252 42.50 -6.53 3.73
N THR A 253 42.44 -5.48 4.55
CA THR A 253 42.39 -5.63 6.00
C THR A 253 40.94 -5.74 6.48
N PRO A 254 40.57 -6.79 7.25
CA PRO A 254 39.23 -6.92 7.79
C PRO A 254 38.78 -5.73 8.65
N ALA A 255 39.68 -5.17 9.47
CA ALA A 255 39.39 -4.00 10.30
C ALA A 255 39.00 -2.78 9.46
N GLU A 256 39.75 -2.49 8.39
CA GLU A 256 39.46 -1.38 7.49
C GLU A 256 38.13 -1.57 6.74
N ARG A 257 37.78 -2.81 6.37
CA ARG A 257 36.46 -3.13 5.79
C ARG A 257 35.33 -2.77 6.75
N GLN A 258 35.48 -3.06 8.03
CA GLN A 258 34.48 -2.71 9.04
C GLN A 258 34.37 -1.18 9.18
N ASP A 259 35.48 -0.46 9.19
CA ASP A 259 35.49 1.00 9.32
C ASP A 259 34.86 1.70 8.11
N VAL A 260 35.18 1.25 6.90
CA VAL A 260 34.56 1.74 5.66
C VAL A 260 33.06 1.45 5.66
N LEU A 261 32.66 0.26 6.10
CA LEU A 261 31.24 -0.10 6.20
C LEU A 261 30.49 0.81 7.20
N ARG A 262 31.07 1.10 8.37
CA ARG A 262 30.50 2.06 9.35
C ARG A 262 30.42 3.47 8.79
N SER A 263 31.47 3.93 8.10
CA SER A 263 31.50 5.27 7.50
C SER A 263 30.46 5.43 6.39
N ALA A 264 30.33 4.43 5.51
CA ALA A 264 29.31 4.45 4.46
C ALA A 264 27.89 4.43 5.05
N PHE A 265 27.66 3.63 6.10
CA PHE A 265 26.36 3.58 6.77
C PHE A 265 26.00 4.90 7.47
N ALA A 266 26.98 5.59 8.06
CA ALA A 266 26.76 6.88 8.72
C ALA A 266 26.27 7.99 7.76
N LEU A 267 26.51 7.85 6.45
CA LEU A 267 26.02 8.79 5.43
C LEU A 267 24.61 8.41 4.92
N ALA A 268 24.12 7.21 5.22
CA ALA A 268 22.83 6.73 4.71
C ALA A 268 21.68 7.21 5.61
N GLN A 269 20.82 8.07 5.08
CA GLN A 269 19.63 8.53 5.79
C GLN A 269 18.48 7.52 5.71
N ARG A 270 18.36 6.76 4.61
CA ARG A 270 17.31 5.74 4.42
C ARG A 270 17.90 4.34 4.26
N CYS A 271 18.78 4.15 3.28
CA CYS A 271 19.30 2.82 2.92
C CYS A 271 20.76 2.84 2.48
N LEU A 272 21.53 1.86 2.93
CA LEU A 272 22.85 1.51 2.41
C LEU A 272 22.74 0.25 1.56
N ALA A 273 23.23 0.29 0.33
CA ALA A 273 23.46 -0.89 -0.49
C ALA A 273 24.91 -1.34 -0.42
N VAL A 274 25.14 -2.62 -0.09
CA VAL A 274 26.47 -3.23 -0.04
C VAL A 274 26.55 -4.33 -1.07
N ALA A 275 27.50 -4.23 -1.99
CA ALA A 275 27.70 -5.24 -3.02
C ALA A 275 29.14 -5.69 -3.11
N VAL A 276 29.34 -7.00 -3.31
CA VAL A 276 30.66 -7.61 -3.49
C VAL A 276 30.63 -8.71 -4.54
N ILE A 277 31.82 -9.15 -4.96
CA ILE A 277 31.96 -10.32 -5.83
C ILE A 277 31.77 -11.59 -4.98
N THR A 278 30.83 -12.46 -5.38
CA THR A 278 30.59 -13.73 -4.70
C THR A 278 31.63 -14.78 -5.09
N SER A 279 31.94 -15.69 -4.16
CA SER A 279 32.76 -16.89 -4.40
C SER A 279 32.31 -17.74 -5.60
N SER A 280 31.01 -17.78 -5.90
CA SER A 280 30.48 -18.49 -7.08
C SER A 280 30.83 -17.87 -8.43
N ARG A 281 31.26 -16.60 -8.46
CA ARG A 281 31.68 -15.88 -9.68
C ARG A 281 33.19 -15.68 -9.75
N ALA A 282 33.94 -16.21 -8.78
CA ALA A 282 35.37 -16.02 -8.67
C ALA A 282 36.12 -16.91 -9.69
N ARG A 283 36.99 -16.30 -10.50
CA ARG A 283 37.99 -17.03 -11.31
C ARG A 283 39.29 -17.10 -10.53
N THR A 284 39.35 -18.00 -9.56
CA THR A 284 40.51 -18.13 -8.65
C THR A 284 41.72 -18.79 -9.31
N GLU A 285 41.54 -19.49 -10.43
CA GLU A 285 42.60 -20.20 -11.19
C GLU A 285 43.79 -19.31 -11.58
N THR A 286 43.56 -18.00 -11.74
CA THR A 286 44.58 -17.04 -12.16
C THR A 286 45.08 -16.12 -11.05
N CYS A 287 44.64 -16.33 -9.80
CA CYS A 287 44.90 -15.44 -8.68
C CYS A 287 45.81 -16.10 -7.64
N ARG A 288 46.62 -15.31 -6.94
CA ARG A 288 47.49 -15.76 -5.85
C ARG A 288 46.77 -15.56 -4.50
N PRO A 289 46.67 -16.54 -3.60
CA PRO A 289 46.14 -16.32 -2.25
C PRO A 289 46.91 -15.22 -1.50
N TYR A 290 46.20 -14.35 -0.79
CA TYR A 290 46.78 -13.26 0.00
C TYR A 290 45.82 -12.86 1.14
N GLY A 291 46.26 -12.97 2.39
CA GLY A 291 45.39 -12.75 3.54
C GLY A 291 44.17 -13.68 3.51
N ASP A 292 42.97 -13.13 3.69
CA ASP A 292 41.69 -13.84 3.55
C ASP A 292 41.11 -13.77 2.12
N GLY A 293 41.85 -13.19 1.17
CA GLY A 293 41.44 -13.01 -0.23
C GLY A 293 42.49 -13.47 -1.22
N HIS A 294 42.48 -12.87 -2.40
CA HIS A 294 43.41 -13.20 -3.48
C HIS A 294 43.94 -11.92 -4.14
N VAL A 295 45.21 -11.94 -4.58
CA VAL A 295 45.79 -10.93 -5.47
C VAL A 295 45.62 -11.40 -6.92
N THR A 296 45.02 -10.54 -7.74
CA THR A 296 44.85 -10.80 -9.17
C THR A 296 46.15 -10.56 -9.95
N ARG A 297 46.23 -11.00 -11.21
CA ARG A 297 47.37 -10.69 -12.11
C ARG A 297 47.65 -9.19 -12.27
N ARG A 298 46.65 -8.34 -12.01
CA ARG A 298 46.77 -6.87 -12.08
C ARG A 298 47.29 -6.24 -10.78
N GLY A 299 47.65 -7.04 -9.77
CA GLY A 299 48.13 -6.54 -8.49
C GLY A 299 47.02 -5.97 -7.60
N THR A 300 45.75 -6.31 -7.85
CA THR A 300 44.62 -5.89 -7.03
C THR A 300 44.18 -6.99 -6.07
N PHE A 301 43.83 -6.63 -4.84
CA PHE A 301 43.21 -7.56 -3.89
C PHE A 301 41.73 -7.76 -4.22
N GLN A 302 41.27 -9.00 -4.06
CA GLN A 302 39.87 -9.39 -4.18
C GLN A 302 39.48 -10.41 -3.11
N LYS A 303 38.58 -10.02 -2.21
CA LYS A 303 37.88 -10.92 -1.29
C LYS A 303 36.58 -11.40 -1.94
N PHE A 304 36.49 -12.71 -2.17
CA PHE A 304 35.28 -13.33 -2.68
C PHE A 304 34.42 -13.83 -1.53
N TYR A 305 33.32 -13.14 -1.27
CA TYR A 305 32.46 -13.44 -0.14
C TYR A 305 31.50 -14.59 -0.44
N ARG A 306 31.16 -15.38 0.58
CA ARG A 306 29.93 -16.17 0.58
C ARG A 306 28.76 -15.27 1.01
N PRO A 307 27.53 -15.46 0.48
CA PRO A 307 26.39 -14.62 0.88
C PRO A 307 26.12 -14.61 2.39
N VAL A 308 26.27 -15.75 3.07
CA VAL A 308 26.10 -15.86 4.53
C VAL A 308 27.20 -15.10 5.28
N GLU A 309 28.46 -15.27 4.85
CA GLU A 309 29.61 -14.57 5.43
C GLU A 309 29.47 -13.05 5.30
N LEU A 310 29.09 -12.55 4.12
CA LEU A 310 28.87 -11.12 3.92
C LEU A 310 27.74 -10.61 4.83
N LYS A 311 26.63 -11.36 4.93
CA LYS A 311 25.53 -11.01 5.81
C LYS A 311 26.00 -10.86 7.26
N GLU A 312 26.73 -11.85 7.78
CA GLU A 312 27.26 -11.84 9.15
C GLU A 312 28.21 -10.67 9.39
N VAL A 313 29.13 -10.39 8.46
CA VAL A 313 30.05 -9.25 8.56
C VAL A 313 29.27 -7.93 8.62
N ILE A 314 28.24 -7.77 7.79
CA ILE A 314 27.43 -6.55 7.76
C ILE A 314 26.66 -6.38 9.08
N GLU A 315 25.93 -7.41 9.50
CA GLU A 315 25.06 -7.34 10.68
C GLU A 315 25.87 -7.18 11.97
N SER A 316 27.01 -7.87 12.10
CA SER A 316 27.89 -7.73 13.27
C SER A 316 28.59 -6.37 13.33
N THR A 317 28.86 -5.73 12.19
CA THR A 317 29.54 -4.43 12.13
C THR A 317 28.58 -3.28 12.40
N LEU A 318 27.37 -3.34 11.83
CA LEU A 318 26.40 -2.24 11.86
C LEU A 318 25.32 -2.38 12.94
N GLY A 319 25.11 -3.59 13.49
CA GLY A 319 24.02 -3.86 14.43
C GLY A 319 22.65 -3.60 13.81
N ARG A 320 22.49 -3.91 12.51
CA ARG A 320 21.26 -3.77 11.72
C ARG A 320 21.07 -5.00 10.86
N GLU A 321 19.82 -5.38 10.60
CA GLU A 321 19.52 -6.51 9.71
C GLU A 321 19.95 -6.20 8.26
N ALA A 322 20.56 -7.19 7.62
CA ALA A 322 20.98 -7.11 6.22
C ALA A 322 20.04 -7.94 5.35
N PHE A 323 19.26 -7.24 4.51
CA PHE A 323 18.28 -7.85 3.63
C PHE A 323 18.90 -8.27 2.30
N PRO A 324 18.85 -9.55 1.91
CA PRO A 324 19.41 -10.00 0.64
C PRO A 324 18.56 -9.49 -0.53
N ALA A 325 19.18 -8.71 -1.43
CA ALA A 325 18.56 -8.14 -2.63
C ALA A 325 19.09 -8.76 -3.94
N GLY A 326 20.16 -9.56 -3.87
CA GLY A 326 20.70 -10.31 -5.00
C GLY A 326 21.97 -11.10 -4.63
N PRO A 327 22.58 -11.83 -5.58
CA PRO A 327 23.83 -12.55 -5.33
C PRO A 327 24.96 -11.58 -4.95
N GLY A 328 25.34 -11.59 -3.67
CA GLY A 328 26.38 -10.69 -3.14
C GLY A 328 25.91 -9.24 -2.96
N LEU A 329 24.60 -8.98 -2.95
CA LEU A 329 24.01 -7.65 -2.76
C LEU A 329 23.05 -7.66 -1.55
N PHE A 330 23.26 -6.74 -0.63
CA PHE A 330 22.44 -6.55 0.57
C PHE A 330 22.02 -5.09 0.73
N PHE A 331 20.82 -4.89 1.26
CA PHE A 331 20.31 -3.59 1.69
C PHE A 331 20.23 -3.54 3.22
N ILE A 332 20.65 -2.42 3.79
CA ILE A 332 20.64 -2.14 5.22
C ILE A 332 19.93 -0.82 5.41
N PHE A 333 18.86 -0.82 6.21
CA PHE A 333 18.03 0.36 6.40
C PHE A 333 18.46 1.13 7.65
N ALA A 334 18.66 2.44 7.48
CA ALA A 334 18.83 3.38 8.57
C ALA A 334 17.48 3.89 9.09
N ASP A 335 16.47 3.93 8.21
CA ASP A 335 15.10 4.37 8.49
C ASP A 335 14.11 3.18 8.51
N PRO A 336 13.35 2.98 9.60
CA PRO A 336 12.34 1.92 9.69
C PRO A 336 11.21 2.01 8.65
N LEU A 337 10.82 3.21 8.19
CA LEU A 337 9.75 3.36 7.19
C LEU A 337 10.18 2.86 5.81
N SER A 338 11.43 3.15 5.44
CA SER A 338 12.06 2.66 4.20
C SER A 338 12.21 1.13 4.21
N GLU A 339 12.49 0.54 5.37
CA GLU A 339 12.50 -0.91 5.56
C GLU A 339 11.13 -1.54 5.30
N GLN A 340 10.07 -1.02 5.93
CA GLN A 340 8.70 -1.52 5.74
C GLN A 340 8.24 -1.37 4.28
N SER A 341 8.57 -0.25 3.64
CA SER A 341 8.28 0.00 2.22
C SER A 341 8.99 -1.01 1.31
N TYR A 342 10.24 -1.38 1.62
CA TYR A 342 10.98 -2.41 0.91
C TYR A 342 10.41 -3.83 1.13
N LEU A 343 10.00 -4.17 2.35
CA LEU A 343 9.38 -5.47 2.64
C LEU A 343 8.04 -5.63 1.90
N LEU A 344 7.24 -4.57 1.82
CA LEU A 344 6.01 -4.53 1.04
C LEU A 344 6.29 -4.66 -0.47
N SER A 345 7.32 -3.99 -0.99
CA SER A 345 7.69 -4.06 -2.41
C SER A 345 8.18 -5.45 -2.84
N ARG A 346 8.70 -6.27 -1.92
CA ARG A 346 9.04 -7.69 -2.19
C ARG A 346 7.82 -8.60 -2.37
N GLN A 347 6.67 -8.27 -1.77
CA GLN A 347 5.45 -9.08 -1.81
C GLN A 347 4.52 -8.72 -2.98
N THR A 348 4.77 -7.59 -3.63
CA THR A 348 3.98 -7.10 -4.77
C THR A 348 4.69 -7.40 -6.10
N ARG A 349 3.97 -7.97 -7.08
CA ARG A 349 4.53 -8.18 -8.43
C ARG A 349 4.68 -6.82 -9.14
N ARG A 350 5.89 -6.28 -9.18
CA ARG A 350 6.25 -5.16 -10.06
C ARG A 350 7.05 -5.65 -11.27
N SER A 351 6.67 -5.18 -12.46
CA SER A 351 7.43 -5.33 -13.70
C SER A 351 8.62 -4.37 -13.68
N VAL A 352 9.84 -4.87 -13.73
CA VAL A 352 11.08 -4.07 -13.65
C VAL A 352 11.44 -3.52 -15.04
N PRO A 353 11.47 -2.20 -15.27
CA PRO A 353 12.02 -1.63 -16.50
C PRO A 353 13.56 -1.53 -16.40
N THR A 354 14.27 -1.88 -17.46
CA THR A 354 15.72 -1.63 -17.62
C THR A 354 15.98 -0.16 -17.94
N VAL A 355 16.97 0.47 -17.31
CA VAL A 355 17.16 1.93 -17.29
C VAL A 355 17.41 2.56 -18.69
N SER A 356 18.00 1.84 -19.64
CA SER A 356 18.13 2.34 -21.04
C SER A 356 16.88 2.16 -21.89
N ALA A 357 16.02 1.18 -21.57
CA ALA A 357 14.70 1.05 -22.16
C ALA A 357 13.67 1.93 -21.44
N ALA A 358 13.93 2.33 -20.20
CA ALA A 358 13.09 3.20 -19.39
C ALA A 358 13.14 4.65 -19.87
N ALA A 359 14.30 5.15 -20.32
CA ALA A 359 14.41 6.50 -20.90
C ALA A 359 13.73 6.59 -22.28
N ARG A 360 13.97 5.63 -23.19
CA ARG A 360 13.24 5.54 -24.47
C ARG A 360 11.75 5.21 -24.30
N ARG A 361 11.38 4.42 -23.28
CA ARG A 361 9.97 4.24 -22.88
C ARG A 361 9.45 5.41 -22.07
N LYS A 362 10.26 6.34 -21.56
CA LYS A 362 9.82 7.56 -20.87
C LYS A 362 9.49 8.59 -21.92
N GLU A 363 10.35 8.85 -22.90
CA GLU A 363 9.97 9.66 -24.07
C GLU A 363 8.81 9.03 -24.86
N ALA A 364 8.82 7.71 -25.11
CA ALA A 364 7.70 7.06 -25.79
C ALA A 364 6.46 6.85 -24.89
N ARG A 365 6.58 6.79 -23.55
CA ARG A 365 5.42 6.80 -22.64
C ARG A 365 4.89 8.19 -22.43
N GLU A 366 5.72 9.22 -22.33
CA GLU A 366 5.32 10.62 -22.20
C GLU A 366 4.68 11.05 -23.51
N ALA A 367 5.27 10.72 -24.66
CA ALA A 367 4.63 10.91 -25.95
C ALA A 367 3.36 10.04 -26.11
N ALA A 368 3.36 8.78 -25.67
CA ALA A 368 2.13 7.96 -25.70
C ALA A 368 1.10 8.42 -24.66
N PHE A 369 1.52 9.00 -23.54
CA PHE A 369 0.67 9.49 -22.45
C PHE A 369 0.07 10.84 -22.82
N GLU A 370 0.84 11.76 -23.40
CA GLU A 370 0.33 12.96 -24.06
C GLU A 370 -0.58 12.59 -25.22
N ALA A 371 -0.22 11.59 -26.04
CA ALA A 371 -1.11 11.13 -27.11
C ALA A 371 -2.40 10.47 -26.57
N LEU A 372 -2.34 9.83 -25.40
CA LEU A 372 -3.49 9.25 -24.71
C LEU A 372 -4.26 10.28 -23.88
N GLN A 373 -3.70 11.47 -23.62
CA GLN A 373 -4.30 12.47 -22.73
C GLN A 373 -5.73 12.85 -23.17
N PRO A 374 -6.01 13.11 -24.46
CA PRO A 374 -7.38 13.37 -24.93
C PRO A 374 -8.32 12.19 -24.67
N ASP A 375 -7.84 10.96 -24.79
CA ASP A 375 -8.64 9.76 -24.52
C ASP A 375 -8.86 9.54 -23.02
N LEU A 376 -7.87 9.85 -22.18
CA LEU A 376 -8.00 9.80 -20.72
C LEU A 376 -8.97 10.87 -20.20
N GLU A 377 -8.90 12.09 -20.75
CA GLU A 377 -9.85 13.17 -20.47
C GLU A 377 -11.26 12.80 -20.96
N ALA A 378 -11.39 12.18 -22.13
CA ALA A 378 -12.67 11.69 -22.62
C ALA A 378 -13.23 10.56 -21.74
N ILE A 379 -12.40 9.64 -21.26
CA ILE A 379 -12.80 8.60 -20.30
C ILE A 379 -13.24 9.24 -18.97
N ALA A 380 -12.53 10.27 -18.50
CA ALA A 380 -12.92 11.02 -17.31
C ALA A 380 -14.27 11.74 -17.52
N ALA A 381 -14.50 12.34 -18.69
CA ALA A 381 -15.78 12.96 -19.03
C ALA A 381 -16.93 11.94 -19.06
N VAL A 382 -16.70 10.73 -19.61
CA VAL A 382 -17.68 9.63 -19.53
C VAL A 382 -17.91 9.22 -18.07
N ALA A 383 -16.85 9.16 -17.24
CA ALA A 383 -17.00 8.84 -15.83
C ALA A 383 -17.82 9.90 -15.08
N THR A 384 -17.62 11.18 -15.38
CA THR A 384 -18.42 12.29 -14.86
C THR A 384 -19.87 12.17 -15.32
N GLU A 385 -20.16 11.89 -16.59
CA GLU A 385 -21.55 11.67 -17.06
C GLU A 385 -22.24 10.50 -16.34
N LEU A 386 -21.48 9.45 -16.05
CA LEU A 386 -21.98 8.26 -15.35
C LEU A 386 -22.07 8.44 -13.82
N GLY A 387 -21.35 9.41 -13.25
CA GLY A 387 -21.11 9.51 -11.79
C GLY A 387 -20.30 8.33 -11.24
N ARG A 388 -19.57 7.60 -12.09
CA ARG A 388 -18.73 6.45 -11.74
C ARG A 388 -17.81 6.11 -12.89
N TRP A 389 -16.75 5.36 -12.63
CA TRP A 389 -15.90 4.84 -13.72
C TRP A 389 -16.69 3.91 -14.67
N PRO A 390 -16.56 4.08 -15.99
CA PRO A 390 -17.26 3.29 -16.99
C PRO A 390 -16.76 1.84 -17.01
N ALA A 391 -17.65 0.90 -17.36
CA ALA A 391 -17.23 -0.39 -17.87
C ALA A 391 -16.69 -0.24 -19.30
N VAL A 392 -15.87 -1.19 -19.76
CA VAL A 392 -15.26 -1.13 -21.11
C VAL A 392 -16.30 -0.97 -22.23
N VAL A 393 -17.44 -1.64 -22.10
CA VAL A 393 -18.56 -1.57 -23.06
C VAL A 393 -19.28 -0.21 -23.07
N GLU A 394 -19.05 0.64 -22.07
CA GLU A 394 -19.65 1.98 -21.95
C GLU A 394 -18.73 3.06 -22.54
N LEU A 395 -17.54 2.69 -23.02
CA LEU A 395 -16.65 3.60 -23.73
C LEU A 395 -17.05 3.71 -25.21
N PRO A 396 -17.04 4.93 -25.79
CA PRO A 396 -17.19 5.14 -27.23
C PRO A 396 -16.22 4.27 -28.05
N GLN A 397 -16.70 3.73 -29.17
CA GLN A 397 -15.92 2.83 -30.01
C GLN A 397 -14.67 3.53 -30.55
N GLU A 398 -14.75 4.83 -30.85
CA GLU A 398 -13.62 5.61 -31.34
C GLU A 398 -12.50 5.71 -30.30
N ILE A 399 -12.83 5.71 -29.00
CA ILE A 399 -11.84 5.66 -27.92
C ILE A 399 -11.23 4.27 -27.85
N LEU A 400 -12.04 3.21 -27.93
CA LEU A 400 -11.54 1.83 -27.92
C LEU A 400 -10.56 1.56 -29.06
N ASP A 401 -10.87 2.03 -30.27
CA ASP A 401 -10.03 1.89 -31.46
C ASP A 401 -8.69 2.65 -31.29
N ARG A 402 -8.71 3.87 -30.71
CA ARG A 402 -7.49 4.65 -30.43
C ARG A 402 -6.64 4.02 -29.33
N LEU A 403 -7.27 3.48 -28.29
CA LEU A 403 -6.59 2.75 -27.21
C LEU A 403 -5.92 1.48 -27.75
N GLU A 404 -6.58 0.75 -28.66
CA GLU A 404 -6.02 -0.42 -29.33
C GLU A 404 -4.81 -0.03 -30.20
N ALA A 405 -4.93 1.04 -30.99
CA ALA A 405 -3.82 1.59 -31.79
C ALA A 405 -2.63 2.02 -30.92
N ALA A 406 -2.90 2.54 -29.71
CA ALA A 406 -1.89 2.90 -28.71
C ALA A 406 -1.42 1.70 -27.85
N ASN A 407 -1.82 0.48 -28.19
CA ASN A 407 -1.49 -0.77 -27.50
C ASN A 407 -1.77 -0.71 -25.97
N THR A 408 -2.88 -0.06 -25.60
CA THR A 408 -3.33 0.15 -24.22
C THR A 408 -4.71 -0.43 -24.03
N SER A 409 -4.87 -1.37 -23.10
CA SER A 409 -6.20 -1.92 -22.80
C SER A 409 -7.12 -0.89 -22.16
N ALA A 410 -8.42 -0.91 -22.49
CA ALA A 410 -9.44 -0.05 -21.87
C ALA A 410 -9.42 -0.06 -20.32
N ALA A 411 -9.26 -1.23 -19.69
CA ALA A 411 -9.19 -1.33 -18.22
C ALA A 411 -7.99 -0.55 -17.63
N LYS A 412 -6.85 -0.56 -18.33
CA LYS A 412 -5.66 0.20 -17.94
C LYS A 412 -5.86 1.70 -18.16
N ALA A 413 -6.52 2.10 -19.26
CA ALA A 413 -6.84 3.49 -19.53
C ALA A 413 -7.80 4.08 -18.47
N ILE A 414 -8.84 3.32 -18.09
CA ILE A 414 -9.77 3.69 -17.00
C ILE A 414 -9.01 3.86 -15.67
N SER A 415 -8.14 2.90 -15.31
CA SER A 415 -7.33 3.00 -14.09
C SER A 415 -6.39 4.22 -14.11
N LEU A 416 -5.84 4.57 -15.28
CA LEU A 416 -4.94 5.71 -15.44
C LEU A 416 -5.71 7.03 -15.34
N ALA A 417 -6.84 7.16 -16.04
CA ALA A 417 -7.74 8.31 -15.94
C ALA A 417 -8.18 8.52 -14.47
N SER A 418 -8.50 7.43 -13.76
CA SER A 418 -8.82 7.50 -12.34
C SER A 418 -7.69 7.99 -11.45
N SER A 419 -6.44 7.61 -11.73
CA SER A 419 -5.30 8.05 -10.91
C SER A 419 -4.90 9.52 -11.13
N LEU A 420 -5.31 10.10 -12.26
CA LEU A 420 -4.98 11.47 -12.65
C LEU A 420 -6.11 12.46 -12.33
N SER A 421 -7.31 11.95 -12.07
CA SER A 421 -8.47 12.77 -11.78
C SER A 421 -8.51 13.18 -10.31
N HIS A 422 -9.06 14.36 -10.03
CA HIS A 422 -9.36 14.77 -8.66
C HIS A 422 -10.59 13.99 -8.16
N PRO A 423 -10.46 13.14 -7.11
CA PRO A 423 -11.54 12.28 -6.67
C PRO A 423 -12.79 13.06 -6.23
N GLU A 424 -12.59 14.26 -5.66
CA GLU A 424 -13.65 15.16 -5.18
C GLU A 424 -14.68 15.49 -6.26
N ILE A 425 -14.25 15.68 -7.52
CA ILE A 425 -15.15 16.00 -8.64
C ILE A 425 -16.07 14.83 -8.96
N LEU A 426 -15.57 13.59 -8.88
CA LEU A 426 -16.37 12.41 -9.17
C LEU A 426 -17.27 12.05 -7.99
N ASP A 427 -16.84 12.34 -6.75
CA ASP A 427 -17.60 12.02 -5.53
C ASP A 427 -18.92 12.80 -5.48
N GLU A 428 -18.93 14.10 -5.83
CA GLU A 428 -20.16 14.89 -5.90
C GLU A 428 -21.14 14.35 -6.93
N VAL A 429 -20.63 14.01 -8.13
CA VAL A 429 -21.49 13.47 -9.20
C VAL A 429 -21.95 12.04 -8.90
N ALA A 430 -21.12 11.25 -8.23
CA ALA A 430 -21.48 9.93 -7.71
C ALA A 430 -22.59 10.03 -6.67
N LEU A 431 -22.53 11.00 -5.76
CA LEU A 431 -23.57 11.26 -4.77
C LEU A 431 -24.88 11.65 -5.46
N GLN A 432 -24.85 12.58 -6.41
CA GLN A 432 -26.02 12.96 -7.20
C GLN A 432 -26.62 11.75 -7.93
N ARG A 433 -25.77 10.91 -8.54
CA ARG A 433 -26.21 9.70 -9.23
C ARG A 433 -26.81 8.66 -8.28
N GLN A 434 -26.25 8.51 -7.09
CA GLN A 434 -26.83 7.68 -6.03
C GLN A 434 -28.22 8.17 -5.65
N GLU A 435 -28.39 9.47 -5.44
CA GLU A 435 -29.68 10.07 -5.15
C GLU A 435 -30.73 9.77 -6.23
N ASP A 436 -30.36 9.95 -7.51
CA ASP A 436 -31.26 9.68 -8.64
C ASP A 436 -31.72 8.22 -8.68
N ILE A 437 -30.78 7.29 -8.48
CA ILE A 437 -31.08 5.85 -8.44
C ILE A 437 -31.94 5.52 -7.21
N ALA A 438 -31.64 6.11 -6.06
CA ALA A 438 -32.43 5.91 -4.85
C ALA A 438 -33.88 6.40 -5.03
N VAL A 439 -34.09 7.57 -5.61
CA VAL A 439 -35.43 8.08 -5.96
C VAL A 439 -36.13 7.16 -6.95
N TYR A 440 -35.45 6.74 -8.03
CA TYR A 440 -36.01 5.82 -9.01
C TYR A 440 -36.44 4.49 -8.37
N LEU A 441 -35.57 3.87 -7.56
CA LEU A 441 -35.86 2.60 -6.90
C LEU A 441 -36.96 2.75 -5.84
N ALA A 442 -36.96 3.86 -5.10
CA ALA A 442 -37.97 4.20 -4.11
C ALA A 442 -39.37 4.24 -4.76
N LEU A 443 -39.52 5.04 -5.82
CA LEU A 443 -40.78 5.14 -6.54
C LEU A 443 -41.16 3.81 -7.19
N ASN A 444 -40.20 3.01 -7.66
CA ASN A 444 -40.49 1.69 -8.21
C ASN A 444 -40.94 0.65 -7.17
N GLN A 445 -40.81 0.88 -5.87
CA GLN A 445 -41.38 -0.03 -4.86
C GLN A 445 -42.91 -0.13 -4.95
N PHE A 446 -43.58 0.91 -5.47
CA PHE A 446 -45.02 0.92 -5.71
C PHE A 446 -45.42 0.23 -7.02
N ASN A 447 -44.46 -0.13 -7.89
CA ASN A 447 -44.70 -0.95 -9.08
C ASN A 447 -44.60 -2.45 -8.74
N ARG A 448 -45.00 -3.32 -9.67
CA ARG A 448 -44.65 -4.75 -9.57
C ARG A 448 -43.12 -4.87 -9.47
N ARG A 449 -42.64 -5.57 -8.42
CA ARG A 449 -41.21 -5.75 -8.16
C ARG A 449 -40.54 -6.34 -9.40
N LYS A 450 -39.60 -5.59 -9.98
CA LYS A 450 -38.71 -6.09 -11.03
C LYS A 450 -37.51 -6.75 -10.39
N ASN A 451 -37.08 -7.90 -10.94
CA ASN A 451 -35.84 -8.49 -10.47
C ASN A 451 -34.66 -7.66 -10.97
N TYR A 452 -33.52 -7.75 -10.28
CA TYR A 452 -32.30 -7.05 -10.69
C TYR A 452 -31.90 -7.34 -12.15
N ARG A 453 -32.13 -8.58 -12.61
CA ARG A 453 -31.85 -9.02 -14.00
C ARG A 453 -32.73 -8.33 -15.05
N ASP A 454 -33.87 -7.80 -14.64
CA ASP A 454 -34.84 -7.13 -15.52
C ASP A 454 -34.57 -5.62 -15.64
N LEU A 455 -33.55 -5.11 -14.93
CA LEU A 455 -33.12 -3.72 -15.05
C LEU A 455 -32.26 -3.52 -16.30
N PRO A 456 -32.29 -2.33 -16.93
CA PRO A 456 -31.36 -2.01 -18.01
C PRO A 456 -29.91 -2.22 -17.58
N GLU A 457 -29.05 -2.70 -18.49
CA GLU A 457 -27.67 -3.06 -18.12
C GLU A 457 -26.87 -1.89 -17.54
N ARG A 458 -27.05 -0.67 -18.05
CA ARG A 458 -26.44 0.55 -17.50
C ARG A 458 -26.80 0.73 -16.02
N LEU A 459 -28.08 0.59 -15.69
CA LEU A 459 -28.56 0.68 -14.31
C LEU A 459 -28.03 -0.47 -13.44
N GLN A 460 -27.89 -1.68 -13.99
CA GLN A 460 -27.27 -2.79 -13.25
C GLN A 460 -25.81 -2.49 -12.88
N ARG A 461 -25.04 -1.87 -13.79
CA ARG A 461 -23.66 -1.43 -13.56
C ARG A 461 -23.60 -0.29 -12.55
N ASP A 462 -24.49 0.70 -12.67
CA ASP A 462 -24.61 1.81 -11.72
C ASP A 462 -24.84 1.29 -10.30
N VAL A 463 -25.79 0.36 -10.12
CA VAL A 463 -26.08 -0.25 -8.82
C VAL A 463 -24.86 -0.97 -8.23
N ARG A 464 -24.09 -1.71 -9.03
CA ARG A 464 -22.89 -2.40 -8.52
C ARG A 464 -21.80 -1.42 -8.10
N ALA A 465 -21.55 -0.40 -8.92
CA ALA A 465 -20.47 0.53 -8.65
C ALA A 465 -20.79 1.48 -7.50
N LEU A 466 -22.02 1.98 -7.40
CA LEU A 466 -22.40 3.03 -6.45
C LEU A 466 -22.96 2.50 -5.12
N PHE A 467 -23.57 1.32 -5.13
CA PHE A 467 -24.21 0.74 -3.93
C PHE A 467 -23.62 -0.63 -3.56
N GLN A 468 -22.57 -1.09 -4.25
CA GLN A 468 -21.97 -2.42 -4.16
C GLN A 468 -22.87 -3.55 -4.68
N ASN A 469 -24.14 -3.59 -4.25
CA ASN A 469 -25.11 -4.59 -4.68
C ASN A 469 -26.56 -4.06 -4.65
N PHE A 470 -27.47 -4.78 -5.31
CA PHE A 470 -28.87 -4.37 -5.45
C PHE A 470 -29.63 -4.35 -4.12
N THR A 471 -29.27 -5.20 -3.16
CA THR A 471 -29.90 -5.23 -1.83
C THR A 471 -29.63 -3.94 -1.08
N MET A 472 -28.39 -3.44 -1.12
CA MET A 472 -28.02 -2.15 -0.53
C MET A 472 -28.74 -0.99 -1.22
N ALA A 473 -28.79 -0.97 -2.56
CA ALA A 473 -29.54 0.05 -3.28
C ALA A 473 -31.03 0.08 -2.91
N GLN A 474 -31.65 -1.10 -2.75
CA GLN A 474 -33.04 -1.23 -2.29
C GLN A 474 -33.22 -0.79 -0.83
N ALA A 475 -32.24 -1.01 0.04
CA ALA A 475 -32.27 -0.52 1.42
C ALA A 475 -32.23 1.02 1.44
N THR A 476 -31.26 1.64 0.74
CA THR A 476 -31.15 3.11 0.65
C THR A 476 -32.42 3.75 0.09
N ALA A 477 -33.02 3.15 -0.95
CA ALA A 477 -34.28 3.61 -1.52
C ALA A 477 -35.46 3.53 -0.52
N ARG A 478 -35.47 2.50 0.33
CA ARG A 478 -36.50 2.33 1.36
C ARG A 478 -36.31 3.32 2.50
N ASP A 479 -35.07 3.55 2.91
CA ASP A 479 -34.73 4.54 3.93
C ASP A 479 -35.11 5.95 3.46
N LEU A 480 -34.89 6.26 2.17
CA LEU A 480 -35.37 7.49 1.54
C LEU A 480 -36.89 7.62 1.63
N LEU A 481 -37.67 6.58 1.33
CA LEU A 481 -39.13 6.62 1.49
C LEU A 481 -39.56 6.83 2.94
N PHE A 482 -38.93 6.14 3.89
CA PHE A 482 -39.25 6.31 5.30
C PHE A 482 -38.89 7.71 5.81
N SER A 483 -37.83 8.31 5.27
CA SER A 483 -37.44 9.68 5.61
C SER A 483 -38.49 10.74 5.25
N LEU A 484 -39.44 10.43 4.36
CA LEU A 484 -40.55 11.34 4.04
C LEU A 484 -41.51 11.57 5.21
N ALA A 485 -41.47 10.71 6.25
CA ALA A 485 -42.23 10.92 7.47
C ALA A 485 -41.62 12.00 8.38
N ASP A 486 -40.33 12.31 8.19
CA ASP A 486 -39.59 13.30 8.96
C ASP A 486 -39.80 14.71 8.39
N SER A 487 -40.73 15.44 9.01
CA SER A 487 -41.02 16.81 8.60
C SER A 487 -39.87 17.78 8.85
N GLU A 488 -39.02 17.53 9.84
CA GLU A 488 -37.89 18.42 10.14
C GLU A 488 -36.82 18.30 9.05
N ARG A 489 -36.50 17.07 8.64
CA ARG A 489 -35.61 16.82 7.50
C ARG A 489 -36.13 17.42 6.20
N LEU A 490 -37.43 17.30 5.95
CA LEU A 490 -38.08 17.91 4.78
C LEU A 490 -37.98 19.44 4.82
N CYS A 491 -38.23 20.08 5.97
CA CYS A 491 -38.08 21.52 6.14
C CYS A 491 -36.63 21.96 5.94
N ALA A 492 -35.66 21.30 6.57
CA ALA A 492 -34.25 21.63 6.43
C ALA A 492 -33.76 21.51 4.98
N ALA A 493 -34.19 20.49 4.25
CA ALA A 493 -33.87 20.34 2.83
C ALA A 493 -34.45 21.51 2.01
N ALA A 494 -35.70 21.90 2.26
CA ALA A 494 -36.34 23.01 1.57
C ALA A 494 -35.71 24.37 1.90
N GLU A 495 -35.32 24.59 3.15
CA GLU A 495 -34.63 25.81 3.61
C GLU A 495 -33.26 25.95 2.94
N ALA A 496 -32.47 24.88 2.91
CA ALA A 496 -31.18 24.88 2.21
C ALA A 496 -31.35 25.19 0.72
N THR A 497 -32.24 24.48 0.04
CA THR A 497 -32.48 24.68 -1.40
C THR A 497 -33.03 26.08 -1.72
N ALA A 498 -33.92 26.62 -0.89
CA ALA A 498 -34.41 28.00 -1.05
C ALA A 498 -33.29 29.03 -0.86
N SER A 499 -32.38 28.81 0.09
CA SER A 499 -31.23 29.70 0.33
C SER A 499 -30.25 29.77 -0.84
N GLU A 500 -30.20 28.71 -1.65
CA GLU A 500 -29.42 28.62 -2.90
C GLU A 500 -30.14 29.27 -4.09
N GLY A 501 -31.34 29.81 -3.89
CA GLY A 501 -32.13 30.48 -4.93
C GLY A 501 -32.97 29.54 -5.79
N LEU A 502 -33.23 28.32 -5.32
CA LEU A 502 -34.14 27.38 -5.97
C LEU A 502 -35.46 27.30 -5.19
N GLY A 503 -36.50 27.90 -5.74
CA GLY A 503 -37.83 27.95 -5.14
C GLY A 503 -37.95 29.01 -4.03
N TYR A 504 -39.08 28.96 -3.31
CA TYR A 504 -39.48 29.97 -2.34
C TYR A 504 -40.20 29.35 -1.13
N LEU A 505 -39.87 29.80 0.07
CA LEU A 505 -40.59 29.47 1.29
C LEU A 505 -41.58 30.58 1.64
N ASP A 506 -42.86 30.23 1.80
CA ASP A 506 -43.88 31.16 2.27
C ASP A 506 -43.84 31.34 3.80
N GLU A 507 -44.63 32.29 4.31
CA GLU A 507 -44.70 32.62 5.74
C GLU A 507 -45.13 31.44 6.63
N GLU A 508 -45.84 30.46 6.05
CA GLU A 508 -46.25 29.24 6.73
C GLU A 508 -45.20 28.12 6.62
N HIS A 509 -44.00 28.42 6.10
CA HIS A 509 -42.92 27.47 5.80
C HIS A 509 -43.32 26.37 4.80
N ASN A 510 -44.25 26.65 3.90
CA ASN A 510 -44.47 25.76 2.76
C ASN A 510 -43.50 26.13 1.64
N TYR A 511 -42.95 25.11 1.00
CA TYR A 511 -41.98 25.29 -0.07
C TYR A 511 -42.66 25.26 -1.43
N TRP A 512 -42.34 26.24 -2.28
CA TRP A 512 -42.88 26.41 -3.61
C TRP A 512 -41.77 26.39 -4.64
N VAL A 513 -42.02 25.76 -5.78
CA VAL A 513 -41.07 25.74 -6.87
C VAL A 513 -41.78 25.48 -8.20
N SER A 514 -41.19 25.94 -9.30
CA SER A 514 -41.61 25.49 -10.63
C SER A 514 -41.46 23.98 -10.77
N THR A 515 -42.47 23.32 -11.34
CA THR A 515 -42.46 21.87 -11.57
C THR A 515 -41.24 21.43 -12.39
N GLU A 516 -40.82 22.25 -13.36
CA GLU A 516 -39.65 21.99 -14.22
C GLU A 516 -38.35 21.85 -13.41
N LEU A 517 -38.26 22.53 -12.26
CA LEU A 517 -37.07 22.49 -11.40
C LEU A 517 -37.09 21.33 -10.41
N THR A 518 -38.16 20.52 -10.36
CA THR A 518 -38.25 19.34 -9.49
C THR A 518 -37.01 18.43 -9.58
N PRO A 519 -36.45 18.13 -10.78
CA PRO A 519 -35.25 17.30 -10.90
C PRO A 519 -33.99 17.88 -10.20
N ARG A 520 -33.95 19.19 -9.94
CA ARG A 520 -32.83 19.87 -9.25
C ARG A 520 -32.96 19.86 -7.73
N LEU A 521 -34.09 19.41 -7.19
CA LEU A 521 -34.31 19.36 -5.75
C LEU A 521 -33.53 18.21 -5.10
N PRO A 522 -33.24 18.28 -3.79
CA PRO A 522 -32.70 17.16 -3.03
C PRO A 522 -33.56 15.90 -3.15
N ALA A 523 -32.92 14.71 -3.07
CA ALA A 523 -33.60 13.42 -3.21
C ALA A 523 -34.90 13.27 -2.40
N VAL A 524 -34.92 13.80 -1.16
CA VAL A 524 -36.08 13.70 -0.27
C VAL A 524 -37.30 14.46 -0.80
N LEU A 525 -37.10 15.66 -1.35
CA LEU A 525 -38.18 16.46 -1.94
C LEU A 525 -38.62 15.88 -3.29
N ARG A 526 -37.67 15.39 -4.10
CA ARG A 526 -37.98 14.68 -5.35
C ARG A 526 -38.80 13.42 -5.12
N CYS A 527 -38.42 12.62 -4.13
CA CYS A 527 -39.12 11.41 -3.74
C CYS A 527 -40.52 11.73 -3.19
N PHE A 528 -40.67 12.80 -2.41
CA PHE A 528 -41.96 13.30 -1.95
C PHE A 528 -42.88 13.68 -3.12
N ALA A 529 -42.37 14.48 -4.07
CA ALA A 529 -43.11 14.89 -5.25
C ALA A 529 -43.49 13.70 -6.13
N GLY A 530 -42.54 12.79 -6.36
CA GLY A 530 -42.76 11.56 -7.12
C GLY A 530 -43.77 10.62 -6.48
N CYS A 531 -43.87 10.56 -5.15
CA CYS A 531 -44.92 9.80 -4.47
C CYS A 531 -46.31 10.38 -4.76
N ALA A 532 -46.45 11.71 -4.79
CA ALA A 532 -47.71 12.37 -5.12
C ALA A 532 -48.08 12.18 -6.59
N GLU A 533 -47.12 12.37 -7.50
CA GLU A 533 -47.32 12.11 -8.93
C GLU A 533 -47.71 10.65 -9.19
N LYS A 534 -47.06 9.71 -8.51
CA LYS A 534 -47.41 8.29 -8.67
C LYS A 534 -48.80 7.94 -8.13
N TYR A 535 -49.26 8.65 -7.11
CA TYR A 535 -50.55 8.39 -6.49
C TYR A 535 -51.71 9.07 -7.23
N ALA A 536 -51.51 10.29 -7.71
CA ALA A 536 -52.56 11.12 -8.30
C ALA A 536 -52.40 11.38 -9.81
N GLY A 537 -51.17 11.41 -10.32
CA GLY A 537 -50.84 11.80 -11.69
C GLY A 537 -51.06 13.29 -11.98
N GLY A 538 -50.68 13.70 -13.19
CA GLY A 538 -51.06 15.00 -13.77
C GLY A 538 -50.27 16.21 -13.25
N PHE A 539 -49.21 16.01 -12.46
CA PHE A 539 -48.33 17.11 -12.07
C PHE A 539 -47.41 17.56 -13.21
N ASP A 540 -47.21 16.74 -14.24
CA ASP A 540 -46.49 17.10 -15.48
C ASP A 540 -47.18 18.25 -16.25
N GLU A 541 -48.49 18.39 -16.13
CA GLU A 541 -49.26 19.49 -16.71
C GLU A 541 -49.27 20.76 -15.84
N MET A 542 -48.72 20.71 -14.63
CA MET A 542 -48.70 21.81 -13.67
C MET A 542 -47.43 22.65 -13.83
N GLN A 543 -47.53 23.97 -13.68
CA GLN A 543 -46.37 24.86 -13.78
C GLN A 543 -45.69 25.08 -12.43
N LEU A 544 -46.45 25.05 -11.33
CA LEU A 544 -45.93 25.19 -9.97
C LEU A 544 -46.37 24.04 -9.07
N ILE A 545 -45.52 23.70 -8.11
CA ILE A 545 -45.84 22.79 -7.01
C ILE A 545 -45.55 23.44 -5.65
N LYS A 546 -46.43 23.17 -4.68
CA LYS A 546 -46.33 23.58 -3.28
C LYS A 546 -46.24 22.34 -2.38
N PHE A 547 -45.17 22.25 -1.62
CA PHE A 547 -44.95 21.25 -0.59
C PHE A 547 -45.43 21.76 0.76
N HIS A 548 -46.43 21.08 1.32
CA HIS A 548 -46.90 21.31 2.68
C HIS A 548 -46.15 20.37 3.63
N LEU A 549 -44.86 20.66 3.84
CA LEU A 549 -43.86 19.75 4.44
C LEU A 549 -44.30 19.18 5.80
N ARG A 550 -44.89 20.01 6.67
CA ARG A 550 -45.38 19.58 8.00
C ARG A 550 -46.62 18.68 7.95
N THR A 551 -47.48 18.87 6.95
CA THR A 551 -48.76 18.15 6.85
C THR A 551 -48.75 17.00 5.86
N GLY A 552 -47.64 16.80 5.14
CA GLY A 552 -47.46 15.69 4.20
C GLY A 552 -48.36 15.82 2.96
N LYS A 553 -48.50 17.03 2.42
CA LYS A 553 -49.33 17.28 1.23
C LYS A 553 -48.52 17.93 0.12
N LEU A 554 -48.88 17.64 -1.13
CA LEU A 554 -48.40 18.35 -2.31
C LEU A 554 -49.57 19.04 -2.99
N THR A 555 -49.35 20.21 -3.56
CA THR A 555 -50.38 20.89 -4.36
C THR A 555 -49.77 21.36 -5.67
N GLY A 556 -50.34 20.93 -6.79
CA GLY A 556 -49.97 21.39 -8.13
C GLY A 556 -50.88 22.52 -8.58
N PHE A 557 -50.34 23.45 -9.36
CA PHE A 557 -51.07 24.59 -9.91
C PHE A 557 -50.82 24.69 -11.41
N ARG A 558 -51.91 24.73 -12.18
CA ARG A 558 -51.91 24.95 -13.61
C ARG A 558 -52.38 26.36 -13.91
N TYR A 559 -51.60 27.10 -14.69
CA TYR A 559 -51.86 28.49 -15.03
C TYR A 559 -51.99 28.68 -16.54
N ALA A 560 -52.93 29.52 -16.95
CA ALA A 560 -53.07 30.00 -18.31
C ALA A 560 -51.91 30.92 -18.68
N ASP A 561 -51.39 30.78 -19.89
CA ASP A 561 -50.39 31.67 -20.49
C ASP A 561 -49.16 31.89 -19.61
N PHE A 562 -48.73 30.86 -18.85
CA PHE A 562 -47.69 30.98 -17.84
C PHE A 562 -46.40 31.62 -18.38
N GLU A 563 -45.97 31.27 -19.60
CA GLU A 563 -44.76 31.84 -20.22
C GLU A 563 -44.97 33.22 -20.86
N LEU A 564 -46.21 33.54 -21.25
CA LEU A 564 -46.50 34.75 -22.04
C LEU A 564 -46.91 35.93 -21.17
N SER A 565 -47.53 35.65 -20.02
CA SER A 565 -48.04 36.65 -19.08
C SER A 565 -47.14 36.77 -17.84
N PRO A 566 -46.84 37.99 -17.37
CA PRO A 566 -46.18 38.18 -16.08
C PRO A 566 -47.10 37.89 -14.89
N LEU A 567 -48.42 37.87 -15.12
CA LEU A 567 -49.48 37.63 -14.14
C LEU A 567 -50.41 36.52 -14.66
N PRO A 568 -49.93 35.28 -14.74
CA PRO A 568 -50.70 34.20 -15.33
C PRO A 568 -51.89 33.80 -14.44
N ARG A 569 -52.98 33.38 -15.06
CA ARG A 569 -54.26 33.11 -14.38
C ARG A 569 -54.34 31.66 -13.94
N LEU A 570 -54.75 31.41 -12.70
CA LEU A 570 -54.92 30.06 -12.18
C LEU A 570 -56.11 29.39 -12.88
N GLU A 571 -55.92 28.19 -13.40
CA GLU A 571 -57.00 27.40 -14.03
C GLU A 571 -57.38 26.18 -13.21
N VAL A 572 -56.39 25.43 -12.72
CA VAL A 572 -56.62 24.20 -11.96
C VAL A 572 -55.64 24.12 -10.81
N ARG A 573 -56.12 23.59 -9.69
CA ARG A 573 -55.29 23.22 -8.54
C ARG A 573 -55.61 21.79 -8.13
N ILE A 574 -54.59 20.95 -8.00
CA ILE A 574 -54.72 19.57 -7.51
C ILE A 574 -54.00 19.47 -6.18
N LYS A 575 -54.65 18.95 -5.14
CA LYS A 575 -54.05 18.74 -3.82
C LYS A 575 -54.05 17.27 -3.44
N VAL A 576 -52.86 16.75 -3.14
CA VAL A 576 -52.63 15.37 -2.72
C VAL A 576 -52.22 15.35 -1.25
N ASP A 577 -53.03 14.74 -0.39
CA ASP A 577 -52.68 14.40 0.99
C ASP A 577 -52.10 12.98 1.01
N LEU A 578 -50.77 12.86 1.07
CA LEU A 578 -50.07 11.57 1.03
C LEU A 578 -50.30 10.75 2.30
N ARG A 579 -50.50 11.42 3.45
CA ARG A 579 -50.75 10.75 4.73
C ARG A 579 -52.13 10.10 4.78
N ARG A 580 -53.14 10.82 4.27
CA ARG A 580 -54.52 10.34 4.23
C ARG A 580 -54.87 9.60 2.93
N GLN A 581 -53.97 9.60 1.95
CA GLN A 581 -54.22 9.08 0.61
C GLN A 581 -55.52 9.67 0.03
N ARG A 582 -55.53 10.99 -0.12
CA ARG A 582 -56.69 11.73 -0.64
C ARG A 582 -56.28 12.75 -1.68
N ILE A 583 -57.01 12.78 -2.79
CA ILE A 583 -56.88 13.78 -3.85
C ILE A 583 -58.03 14.78 -3.74
N SER A 584 -57.79 16.04 -4.08
CA SER A 584 -58.80 17.07 -4.15
C SER A 584 -58.49 18.01 -5.30
N ASP A 585 -59.37 18.01 -6.29
CA ASP A 585 -59.28 18.83 -7.49
C ASP A 585 -60.12 20.09 -7.32
N PHE A 586 -59.58 21.22 -7.79
CA PHE A 586 -60.25 22.51 -7.74
C PHE A 586 -60.17 23.14 -9.12
N ASP A 587 -61.34 23.42 -9.69
CA ASP A 587 -61.51 24.15 -10.94
C ASP A 587 -61.60 25.65 -10.65
N HIS A 588 -60.68 26.42 -11.24
CA HIS A 588 -60.58 27.86 -11.14
C HIS A 588 -60.82 28.56 -12.49
N HIS A 589 -61.30 27.87 -13.53
CA HIS A 589 -61.52 28.46 -14.85
C HIS A 589 -62.50 29.63 -14.85
N GLY A 590 -63.48 29.63 -13.94
CA GLY A 590 -64.43 30.72 -13.75
C GLY A 590 -63.94 31.85 -12.83
N GLU A 591 -62.76 31.71 -12.23
CA GLU A 591 -62.15 32.69 -11.34
C GLU A 591 -61.05 33.47 -12.07
N ASP A 592 -60.81 34.71 -11.64
CA ASP A 592 -59.72 35.56 -12.15
C ASP A 592 -58.57 35.68 -11.16
N GLN A 593 -58.25 34.58 -10.48
CA GLN A 593 -57.11 34.51 -9.56
C GLN A 593 -55.80 34.53 -10.35
N ARG A 594 -54.87 35.41 -9.98
CA ARG A 594 -53.60 35.65 -10.68
C ARG A 594 -52.41 35.27 -9.82
N LEU A 595 -51.37 34.73 -10.45
CA LEU A 595 -50.08 34.53 -9.80
C LEU A 595 -49.34 35.86 -9.71
N LEU A 596 -48.99 36.24 -8.49
CA LEU A 596 -48.11 37.37 -8.22
C LEU A 596 -46.68 36.90 -7.99
N LEU A 597 -45.73 37.79 -8.28
CA LEU A 597 -44.31 37.63 -7.96
C LEU A 597 -43.72 36.31 -8.49
N LYS A 598 -44.05 35.99 -9.74
CA LYS A 598 -43.72 34.73 -10.41
C LYS A 598 -42.22 34.40 -10.34
N SER A 599 -41.34 35.41 -10.36
CA SER A 599 -39.88 35.20 -10.29
C SER A 599 -39.42 34.52 -9.01
N ARG A 600 -40.21 34.52 -7.93
CA ARG A 600 -39.91 33.77 -6.69
C ARG A 600 -39.84 32.26 -6.91
N PHE A 601 -40.55 31.74 -7.91
CA PHE A 601 -40.65 30.30 -8.17
C PHE A 601 -39.71 29.83 -9.28
N MET A 602 -38.97 30.77 -9.87
CA MET A 602 -38.08 30.55 -11.00
C MET A 602 -36.62 30.48 -10.55
N ALA A 603 -35.82 29.68 -11.24
CA ALA A 603 -34.37 29.68 -11.06
C ALA A 603 -33.74 30.85 -11.80
N THR A 604 -32.56 31.29 -11.33
CA THR A 604 -31.86 32.45 -11.90
C THR A 604 -31.37 32.24 -13.34
N ASP A 605 -31.21 30.99 -13.74
CA ASP A 605 -30.80 30.52 -15.07
C ASP A 605 -31.98 30.23 -16.01
N GLN A 606 -33.24 30.25 -15.53
CA GLN A 606 -34.41 30.03 -16.38
C GLN A 606 -34.64 31.19 -17.36
N THR A 607 -35.08 30.83 -18.57
CA THR A 607 -35.48 31.80 -19.60
C THR A 607 -36.57 32.72 -19.06
N GLY A 608 -36.44 34.02 -19.31
CA GLY A 608 -37.41 35.02 -18.85
C GLY A 608 -37.26 35.46 -17.39
N PHE A 609 -36.44 34.80 -16.55
CA PHE A 609 -36.25 35.16 -15.14
C PHE A 609 -35.90 36.64 -14.94
N LYS A 610 -34.90 37.16 -15.67
CA LYS A 610 -34.48 38.57 -15.55
C LYS A 610 -35.60 39.55 -15.90
N ARG A 611 -36.45 39.20 -16.87
CA ARG A 611 -37.60 40.03 -17.29
C ARG A 611 -38.68 40.00 -16.22
N GLN A 612 -39.04 38.81 -15.74
CA GLN A 612 -40.01 38.63 -14.66
C GLN A 612 -39.57 39.32 -13.36
N LYS A 613 -38.30 39.18 -12.97
CA LYS A 613 -37.77 39.80 -11.75
C LYS A 613 -37.85 41.33 -11.79
N ARG A 614 -37.66 41.95 -12.96
CA ARG A 614 -37.85 43.39 -13.13
C ARG A 614 -39.32 43.78 -13.00
N PHE A 615 -40.22 43.03 -13.63
CA PHE A 615 -41.65 43.25 -13.53
C PHE A 615 -42.13 43.12 -12.07
N ASP A 616 -41.68 42.08 -11.37
CA ASP A 616 -42.05 41.81 -9.98
C ASP A 616 -41.55 42.89 -9.02
N ALA A 617 -40.35 43.45 -9.27
CA ALA A 617 -39.85 44.58 -8.49
C ALA A 617 -40.77 45.82 -8.60
N GLN A 618 -41.23 46.14 -9.82
CA GLN A 618 -42.21 47.22 -10.04
C GLN A 618 -43.57 46.89 -9.42
N ALA A 619 -44.00 45.62 -9.49
CA ALA A 619 -45.23 45.16 -8.86
C ALA A 619 -45.20 45.31 -7.33
N THR A 620 -44.04 45.10 -6.70
CA THR A 620 -43.85 45.34 -5.26
C THR A 620 -43.88 46.82 -4.92
N GLU A 621 -43.33 47.71 -5.76
CA GLU A 621 -43.36 49.16 -5.53
C GLU A 621 -44.79 49.72 -5.46
N ILE A 622 -45.74 49.11 -6.17
CA ILE A 622 -47.17 49.47 -6.14
C ILE A 622 -47.99 48.64 -5.14
N GLY A 623 -47.34 47.85 -4.29
CA GLY A 623 -47.95 47.11 -3.18
C GLY A 623 -48.69 45.83 -3.55
N LEU A 624 -48.44 45.23 -4.73
CA LEU A 624 -49.11 43.97 -5.08
C LEU A 624 -48.70 42.80 -4.19
N ASP A 625 -47.51 42.85 -3.58
CA ASP A 625 -47.03 41.80 -2.67
C ASP A 625 -47.93 41.61 -1.44
N GLY A 626 -48.68 42.64 -1.03
CA GLY A 626 -49.64 42.59 0.07
C GLY A 626 -50.97 41.89 -0.25
N LEU A 627 -51.29 41.63 -1.53
CA LEU A 627 -52.55 40.98 -1.93
C LEU A 627 -52.55 39.46 -1.69
N GLY A 628 -51.36 38.87 -1.52
CA GLY A 628 -51.19 37.44 -1.27
C GLY A 628 -51.54 36.54 -2.46
N ILE A 629 -51.64 35.24 -2.20
CA ILE A 629 -51.75 34.21 -3.25
C ILE A 629 -53.12 34.11 -3.93
N ARG A 630 -54.14 34.82 -3.42
CA ARG A 630 -55.51 34.82 -3.96
C ARG A 630 -55.90 36.10 -4.70
N ALA A 631 -54.91 36.93 -5.01
CA ALA A 631 -55.13 38.19 -5.71
C ALA A 631 -55.91 37.97 -7.02
N THR A 632 -56.93 38.80 -7.21
CA THR A 632 -57.76 38.82 -8.42
C THR A 632 -57.26 39.87 -9.40
N GLY A 633 -57.56 39.72 -10.69
CA GLY A 633 -57.22 40.77 -11.67
C GLY A 633 -57.84 42.12 -11.34
N THR A 634 -59.04 42.15 -10.73
CA THR A 634 -59.69 43.38 -10.24
C THR A 634 -58.89 44.07 -9.13
N GLU A 635 -58.40 43.33 -8.14
CA GLU A 635 -57.59 43.90 -7.05
C GLU A 635 -56.25 44.43 -7.58
N ILE A 636 -55.64 43.71 -8.53
CA ILE A 636 -54.41 44.14 -9.20
C ILE A 636 -54.65 45.43 -9.99
N ALA A 637 -55.74 45.51 -10.75
CA ALA A 637 -56.10 46.71 -11.51
C ALA A 637 -56.35 47.91 -10.59
N LEU A 638 -57.03 47.71 -9.46
CA LEU A 638 -57.29 48.77 -8.48
C LEU A 638 -56.00 49.28 -7.83
N ALA A 639 -55.07 48.39 -7.48
CA ALA A 639 -53.77 48.76 -6.92
C ALA A 639 -52.94 49.56 -7.93
N ALA A 640 -52.94 49.14 -9.20
CA ALA A 640 -52.27 49.87 -10.28
C ALA A 640 -52.88 51.26 -10.51
N GLU A 641 -54.21 51.37 -10.56
CA GLU A 641 -54.92 52.64 -10.71
C GLU A 641 -54.65 53.59 -9.53
N THR A 642 -54.60 53.07 -8.30
CA THR A 642 -54.24 53.84 -7.10
C THR A 642 -52.82 54.40 -7.17
N ALA A 643 -51.91 53.67 -7.81
CA ALA A 643 -50.54 54.11 -8.10
C ALA A 643 -50.42 54.99 -9.35
N GLY A 644 -51.52 55.24 -10.08
CA GLY A 644 -51.53 56.03 -11.32
C GLY A 644 -50.91 55.31 -12.52
N LEU A 645 -50.88 53.97 -12.51
CA LEU A 645 -50.27 53.15 -13.55
C LEU A 645 -51.30 52.24 -14.24
N VAL A 646 -51.03 51.89 -15.50
CA VAL A 646 -51.82 50.92 -16.26
C VAL A 646 -50.93 49.74 -16.68
N LEU A 647 -51.39 48.52 -16.43
CA LEU A 647 -50.69 47.32 -16.90
C LEU A 647 -50.82 47.18 -18.43
N SER A 648 -49.69 47.25 -19.13
CA SER A 648 -49.60 46.99 -20.58
C SER A 648 -48.60 45.87 -20.85
N GLY A 649 -49.08 44.63 -20.91
CA GLY A 649 -48.25 43.46 -21.13
C GLY A 649 -47.26 43.24 -19.99
N TRP A 650 -46.00 43.64 -20.19
CA TRP A 650 -44.88 43.45 -19.25
C TRP A 650 -44.36 44.75 -18.63
N SER A 651 -45.13 45.84 -18.73
CA SER A 651 -44.77 47.14 -18.18
C SER A 651 -45.96 47.79 -17.50
N TRP A 652 -45.69 48.49 -16.41
CA TRP A 652 -46.59 49.45 -15.79
C TRP A 652 -46.33 50.81 -16.44
N GLY A 653 -47.30 51.31 -17.20
CA GLY A 653 -47.20 52.54 -18.01
C GLY A 653 -48.06 53.67 -17.51
#